data_AF-A0A813K1U4-F1
#
_entry.id   AF-A0A813K1U4-F1
#
_cell.length_a   1.000
_cell.length_b   1.000
_cell.length_c   1.000
_cell.angle_alpha   90.00
_cell.angle_beta   90.00
_cell.angle_gamma   90.00
#
_symmetry.space_group_name_H-M   'P 1'
#
loop_
_entity.id
_entity.type
_entity.pdbx_description
1 polymer ?
#
loop_
_entity_poly.entity_id
_entity_poly.type
_entity_poly.pdbx_seq_one_letter_code
_entity_poly.pdbx_strand_id
1 'polypeptide(L)'
;MQRPRNCYMPSEDDNAILNWVMADPGGIAYFGYAYYSENVAGLTAARIADDVVRGVQDTTEAKVSPSQYTIIDGSYTVFRRQLYMNVDNAAWSQANAFLEYGFSDEGQKQVKTVGYVAINANLLAKMQQRISQRGNANADYLPVVPSLCWNGTELQSVPYMNQFGTAKVNYFCAPCAKGRYKQGNDAANPCELCDPGLFAPATGQAHCNFCSPGKFSPAESAYCTDCPVNTAAPMPGQGLCDVCDPGLRTLQIGSPACERCPVGTYRSAQNVSCQQCPNTMTTAFQGATSLTDCVCAGSFFLEVVTEMGDDTPCASCPSRMSCALGSDMANYAANHALGFPPGSEKSKPYPLLLPGFFSTVEEPLNVFKCSNKGSCPGGVPGSCSGGLVGLACYHCPQGYSRRDGSCQTCEPGAAIFQFVLVLFGAFVIFTLMHIMGNWPIARGSAQVLIVAFWLGMAVTVVLTCAVYAALDITWGPPLSDFFRVLQFLSFDVNFMHMVCLLGSTSVVRLYIFKLLFFPSACVITCLGAMVCSALPGCRRFAGFNGPALQNSAGFLMSTIFVAISLMSLEGFRCMQNPNGKDTLQTDNSVICWAGGDHRVIVGMSVAAILLYPVAFLALTAWASFQFGPLTVKYGIWFTSRVRFLSSRMKPDCVAYAFWWNVRNFFIAIVPVVASGNYAAQVFLFMAAFLAWIVTQLSRCCWRFPVLNILDAAVSVTHILLLCLFALLASADEGIDRTSVGWCIISLLITVLTCLILAAVLKIVLHLRSKIVFDLFITHHKSAAALYARQVKTVFQGMSKLTVFLDVDELECLDYIPFAVQQTRQLLVIMTKDVLRRPWCALEIATAFNNKIPISVVQINDVAVDVTISFLQDVLDSFQPADLKILSMAGISMDDLRSSYFHVASLPKTNLPLSTPDVKLNELCAQRAVGEAFFRHTKSQQVVAKEPGKLVYIVYDSQDDLQASYAYMLHHFLRKQSWDVHFMGSIVQRQEILKPKSVCVTLMSKGLLKDPIALGVAILVQRKGIPLITVVSHEGYTSLDRHDLEKMEAGTFWSQDELHKVQEVAQASDGKELFLASTSLHAVLAWQFSPQNNRQLVKQEFQIIEKRAQKELTRQTMIEESDRSSTFVRRMTKHSTTTCTTTSSELGTAIANFQRIDRNLAERGVDPYGDEADCDLDSDGTVENEFYLRPQYGTSACSASGSWETTRI
;
A
#
# COMPACT_ATOMS: atom_id res chain seq x y z
N MET A 1 -22.29 -73.57 19.06
CA MET A 1 -22.17 -72.94 20.40
C MET A 1 -21.90 -71.46 20.21
N GLN A 2 -22.63 -70.56 20.88
CA GLN A 2 -22.32 -69.12 20.83
C GLN A 2 -21.03 -68.87 21.63
N ARG A 3 -20.03 -68.20 21.02
CA ARG A 3 -18.78 -67.83 21.70
C ARG A 3 -19.11 -66.97 22.94
N PRO A 4 -18.59 -67.30 24.14
CA PRO A 4 -18.72 -66.44 25.30
C PRO A 4 -17.99 -65.11 25.04
N ARG A 5 -18.53 -63.99 25.53
CA ARG A 5 -18.01 -62.63 25.26
C ARG A 5 -16.53 -62.42 25.66
N ASN A 6 -15.99 -63.29 26.53
CA ASN A 6 -14.64 -63.18 27.07
C ASN A 6 -13.65 -64.21 26.49
N CYS A 7 -14.05 -65.00 25.49
CA CYS A 7 -13.19 -65.97 24.78
C CYS A 7 -12.46 -67.04 25.64
N TYR A 8 -12.90 -67.32 26.88
CA TYR A 8 -12.32 -68.35 27.77
C TYR A 8 -13.38 -69.33 28.30
N MET A 9 -13.04 -70.64 28.36
CA MET A 9 -13.91 -71.72 28.84
C MET A 9 -13.10 -72.77 29.65
N PRO A 10 -13.25 -72.85 30.98
CA PRO A 10 -12.61 -73.88 31.80
C PRO A 10 -13.41 -75.20 31.82
N SER A 11 -12.72 -76.34 31.89
CA SER A 11 -13.29 -77.67 32.12
C SER A 11 -12.25 -78.59 32.75
N GLU A 12 -12.68 -79.53 33.60
CA GLU A 12 -11.84 -80.62 34.13
C GLU A 12 -11.90 -81.87 33.24
N ASP A 13 -12.86 -81.92 32.31
CA ASP A 13 -13.01 -82.98 31.32
C ASP A 13 -12.26 -82.62 30.03
N ASP A 14 -11.19 -83.37 29.74
CA ASP A 14 -10.34 -83.21 28.56
C ASP A 14 -11.11 -83.37 27.23
N ASN A 15 -12.16 -84.22 27.18
CA ASN A 15 -12.96 -84.39 25.97
C ASN A 15 -13.83 -83.15 25.68
N ALA A 16 -14.30 -82.46 26.73
CA ALA A 16 -15.06 -81.22 26.56
C ALA A 16 -14.15 -80.10 26.00
N ILE A 17 -12.92 -80.00 26.51
CA ILE A 17 -11.90 -79.05 26.01
C ILE A 17 -11.59 -79.32 24.54
N LEU A 18 -11.40 -80.60 24.20
CA LEU A 18 -11.09 -81.05 22.84
C LEU A 18 -12.18 -80.64 21.84
N ASN A 19 -13.44 -80.93 22.15
CA ASN A 19 -14.58 -80.59 21.29
C ASN A 19 -14.69 -79.09 21.03
N TRP A 20 -14.36 -78.24 22.02
CA TRP A 20 -14.38 -76.80 21.87
C TRP A 20 -13.24 -76.28 21.00
N VAL A 21 -12.01 -76.78 21.22
CA VAL A 21 -10.85 -76.39 20.41
C VAL A 21 -11.03 -76.80 18.95
N MET A 22 -11.59 -77.98 18.69
CA MET A 22 -11.85 -78.42 17.30
C MET A 22 -12.95 -77.60 16.61
N ALA A 23 -13.90 -77.05 17.36
CA ALA A 23 -14.97 -76.23 16.81
C ALA A 23 -14.52 -74.79 16.48
N ASP A 24 -13.33 -74.37 16.91
CA ASP A 24 -12.83 -73.00 16.75
C ASP A 24 -11.41 -72.96 16.16
N PRO A 25 -11.23 -72.52 14.89
CA PRO A 25 -9.92 -72.48 14.23
C PRO A 25 -8.84 -71.63 14.93
N GLY A 26 -9.25 -70.70 15.81
CA GLY A 26 -8.34 -69.86 16.59
C GLY A 26 -8.21 -70.27 18.06
N GLY A 27 -8.84 -71.37 18.48
CA GLY A 27 -8.80 -71.84 19.86
C GLY A 27 -7.44 -72.40 20.27
N ILE A 28 -7.04 -72.16 21.52
CA ILE A 28 -5.82 -72.72 22.14
C ILE A 28 -6.21 -73.32 23.50
N ALA A 29 -5.72 -74.53 23.80
CA ALA A 29 -5.93 -75.19 25.09
C ALA A 29 -4.73 -76.06 25.50
N TYR A 30 -4.70 -76.49 26.76
CA TYR A 30 -3.76 -77.50 27.29
C TYR A 30 -4.55 -78.66 27.91
N PHE A 31 -4.13 -79.90 27.64
CA PHE A 31 -4.78 -81.15 28.11
C PHE A 31 -3.79 -82.32 27.98
N GLY A 32 -4.16 -83.52 28.47
CA GLY A 32 -3.28 -84.69 28.46
C GLY A 32 -2.79 -85.10 27.06
N TYR A 33 -1.52 -85.53 26.96
CA TYR A 33 -0.91 -85.93 25.68
C TYR A 33 -1.64 -87.11 25.00
N ALA A 34 -2.24 -88.01 25.77
CA ALA A 34 -3.04 -89.12 25.26
C ALA A 34 -4.18 -88.62 24.34
N TYR A 35 -4.97 -87.65 24.80
CA TYR A 35 -6.09 -87.06 24.05
C TYR A 35 -5.62 -86.32 22.79
N TYR A 36 -4.46 -85.67 22.83
CA TYR A 36 -3.85 -85.08 21.63
C TYR A 36 -3.46 -86.16 20.61
N SER A 37 -2.83 -87.24 21.07
CA SER A 37 -2.33 -88.31 20.20
C SER A 37 -3.45 -89.05 19.44
N GLU A 38 -4.65 -89.13 20.01
CA GLU A 38 -5.83 -89.71 19.35
C GLU A 38 -6.47 -88.78 18.32
N ASN A 39 -6.17 -87.48 18.38
CA ASN A 39 -6.87 -86.43 17.64
C ASN A 39 -5.95 -85.55 16.80
N VAL A 40 -4.74 -86.04 16.48
CA VAL A 40 -3.67 -85.29 15.80
C VAL A 40 -4.12 -84.71 14.44
N ALA A 41 -5.03 -85.38 13.73
CA ALA A 41 -5.51 -84.92 12.42
C ALA A 41 -6.26 -83.58 12.49
N GLY A 42 -6.87 -83.25 13.63
CA GLY A 42 -7.65 -82.02 13.81
C GLY A 42 -6.92 -80.92 14.59
N LEU A 43 -5.68 -81.16 15.03
CA LEU A 43 -4.99 -80.32 16.02
C LEU A 43 -3.54 -80.05 15.66
N THR A 44 -3.02 -78.90 16.10
CA THR A 44 -1.60 -78.54 15.98
C THR A 44 -0.98 -78.37 17.37
N ALA A 45 0.13 -79.06 17.65
CA ALA A 45 0.87 -78.90 18.91
C ALA A 45 1.80 -77.68 18.88
N ALA A 46 1.73 -76.84 19.92
CA ALA A 46 2.66 -75.73 20.11
C ALA A 46 4.01 -76.23 20.68
N ARG A 47 5.12 -75.80 20.07
CA ARG A 47 6.48 -76.06 20.56
C ARG A 47 6.84 -75.09 21.68
N ILE A 48 7.43 -75.60 22.77
CA ILE A 48 7.76 -74.81 23.97
C ILE A 48 9.27 -74.87 24.21
N ALA A 49 9.86 -73.73 24.56
CA ALA A 49 11.24 -73.63 25.03
C ALA A 49 11.25 -73.36 26.54
N ASP A 50 12.25 -73.88 27.25
CA ASP A 50 12.38 -73.76 28.72
C ASP A 50 13.12 -72.46 29.09
N ASP A 51 12.58 -71.33 28.62
CA ASP A 51 13.13 -69.98 28.86
C ASP A 51 12.10 -69.14 29.62
N VAL A 52 12.40 -68.89 30.89
CA VAL A 52 11.49 -68.25 31.84
C VAL A 52 11.43 -66.72 31.65
N VAL A 53 12.32 -66.15 30.85
CA VAL A 53 12.53 -64.70 30.75
C VAL A 53 12.12 -64.15 29.38
N ARG A 54 12.25 -64.93 28.30
CA ARG A 54 12.05 -64.44 26.92
C ARG A 54 10.93 -65.17 26.19
N GLY A 55 10.25 -64.44 25.31
CA GLY A 55 9.20 -64.98 24.44
C GLY A 55 9.76 -65.91 23.36
N VAL A 56 8.89 -66.71 22.73
CA VAL A 56 9.26 -67.73 21.74
C VAL A 56 10.05 -67.17 20.54
N GLN A 57 9.96 -65.88 20.21
CA GLN A 57 10.76 -65.27 19.14
C GLN A 57 12.20 -64.98 19.54
N ASP A 58 12.46 -64.73 20.82
CA ASP A 58 13.74 -64.19 21.32
C ASP A 58 14.54 -65.19 22.16
N THR A 59 13.97 -66.38 22.41
CA THR A 59 14.65 -67.45 23.13
C THR A 59 15.67 -68.18 22.24
N THR A 60 16.84 -68.44 22.80
CA THR A 60 17.87 -69.31 22.22
C THR A 60 17.71 -70.77 22.63
N GLU A 61 16.84 -71.05 23.61
CA GLU A 61 16.56 -72.41 24.07
C GLU A 61 15.82 -73.22 23.00
N ALA A 62 16.03 -74.54 23.01
CA ALA A 62 15.43 -75.41 22.03
C ALA A 62 13.90 -75.44 22.17
N LYS A 63 13.18 -75.17 21.07
CA LYS A 63 11.72 -75.20 21.01
C LYS A 63 11.27 -76.64 20.76
N VAL A 64 10.91 -77.35 21.82
CA VAL A 64 10.61 -78.79 21.78
C VAL A 64 9.10 -79.00 21.67
N SER A 65 8.68 -79.88 20.75
CA SER A 65 7.28 -80.33 20.66
C SER A 65 7.04 -81.49 21.63
N PRO A 66 5.86 -81.57 22.27
CA PRO A 66 5.50 -82.79 22.99
C PRO A 66 5.38 -83.95 21.99
N SER A 67 6.10 -85.03 22.26
CA SER A 67 6.04 -86.28 21.51
C SER A 67 6.35 -87.44 22.45
N GLN A 68 6.00 -88.66 22.07
CA GLN A 68 6.33 -89.84 22.87
C GLN A 68 7.84 -89.96 23.10
N TYR A 69 8.68 -89.65 22.11
CA TYR A 69 10.14 -89.71 22.24
C TYR A 69 10.69 -88.64 23.17
N THR A 70 10.30 -87.38 22.95
CA THR A 70 10.81 -86.24 23.71
C THR A 70 10.37 -86.26 25.18
N ILE A 71 9.28 -86.96 25.49
CA ILE A 71 8.84 -87.21 26.86
C ILE A 71 9.66 -88.34 27.51
N ILE A 72 9.97 -89.42 26.78
CA ILE A 72 10.71 -90.59 27.28
C ILE A 72 12.19 -90.27 27.57
N ASP A 73 12.86 -89.58 26.65
CA ASP A 73 14.26 -89.19 26.80
C ASP A 73 14.44 -88.02 27.78
N GLY A 74 13.35 -87.31 28.04
CA GLY A 74 13.28 -86.24 29.01
C GLY A 74 13.69 -84.86 28.50
N SER A 75 13.76 -84.68 27.19
CA SER A 75 14.03 -83.39 26.55
C SER A 75 12.86 -82.41 26.62
N TYR A 76 11.60 -82.88 26.69
CA TYR A 76 10.44 -82.03 26.95
C TYR A 76 10.23 -81.86 28.46
N THR A 77 10.74 -80.76 29.03
CA THR A 77 10.86 -80.57 30.49
C THR A 77 9.69 -79.82 31.15
N VAL A 78 9.06 -78.88 30.44
CA VAL A 78 8.21 -77.84 31.05
C VAL A 78 6.89 -78.36 31.63
N PHE A 79 6.21 -79.30 30.95
CA PHE A 79 4.92 -79.86 31.40
C PHE A 79 4.90 -81.40 31.52
N ARG A 80 6.07 -82.06 31.63
CA ARG A 80 6.12 -83.51 31.90
C ARG A 80 5.85 -83.81 33.38
N ARG A 81 5.09 -84.85 33.68
CA ARG A 81 4.87 -85.32 35.06
C ARG A 81 5.01 -86.83 35.14
N GLN A 82 5.77 -87.30 36.12
CA GLN A 82 5.82 -88.72 36.47
C GLN A 82 4.62 -89.09 37.34
N LEU A 83 4.05 -90.26 37.08
CA LEU A 83 3.06 -90.85 37.98
C LEU A 83 3.79 -91.70 39.01
N TYR A 84 3.58 -91.41 40.28
CA TYR A 84 4.19 -92.12 41.39
C TYR A 84 3.23 -93.20 41.92
N MET A 85 3.78 -94.38 42.19
CA MET A 85 3.08 -95.46 42.90
C MET A 85 3.72 -95.60 44.28
N ASN A 86 2.98 -95.20 45.32
CA ASN A 86 3.43 -95.34 46.70
C ASN A 86 2.84 -96.63 47.28
N VAL A 87 3.71 -97.49 47.80
CA VAL A 87 3.35 -98.81 48.29
C VAL A 87 3.78 -98.92 49.74
N ASP A 88 2.86 -99.34 50.59
CA ASP A 88 3.20 -99.74 51.95
C ASP A 88 3.94 -101.09 51.91
N ASN A 89 5.18 -101.10 52.38
CA ASN A 89 6.01 -102.31 52.43
C ASN A 89 5.36 -103.42 53.27
N ALA A 90 4.54 -103.08 54.27
CA ALA A 90 3.79 -104.08 55.03
C ALA A 90 2.69 -104.77 54.21
N ALA A 91 2.16 -104.10 53.18
CA ALA A 91 1.18 -104.63 52.24
C ALA A 91 1.80 -105.15 50.93
N TRP A 92 3.14 -105.33 50.89
CA TRP A 92 3.88 -105.72 49.67
C TRP A 92 3.31 -106.95 48.98
N SER A 93 2.90 -107.97 49.75
CA SER A 93 2.33 -109.19 49.17
C SER A 93 1.04 -108.96 48.36
N GLN A 94 0.29 -107.89 48.66
CA GLN A 94 -0.93 -107.52 47.93
C GLN A 94 -0.62 -106.68 46.67
N ALA A 95 0.42 -105.85 46.72
CA ALA A 95 0.79 -104.95 45.64
C ALA A 95 1.82 -105.53 44.65
N ASN A 96 2.63 -106.51 45.07
CA ASN A 96 3.79 -107.00 44.31
C ASN A 96 3.41 -107.47 42.90
N ALA A 97 2.37 -108.27 42.77
CA ALA A 97 1.93 -108.77 41.46
C ALA A 97 1.49 -107.64 40.52
N PHE A 98 0.86 -106.59 41.05
CA PHE A 98 0.47 -105.41 40.28
C PHE A 98 1.69 -104.59 39.84
N LEU A 99 2.71 -104.45 40.70
CA LEU A 99 3.95 -103.74 40.38
C LEU A 99 4.83 -104.52 39.39
N GLU A 100 4.98 -105.84 39.59
CA GLU A 100 5.69 -106.72 38.67
C GLU A 100 5.07 -106.67 37.28
N TYR A 101 3.74 -106.73 37.20
CA TYR A 101 3.04 -106.56 35.93
C TYR A 101 3.19 -105.13 35.39
N GLY A 102 2.95 -104.10 36.20
CA GLY A 102 3.02 -102.70 35.78
C GLY A 102 4.40 -102.31 35.23
N PHE A 103 5.48 -102.88 35.77
CA PHE A 103 6.87 -102.68 35.33
C PHE A 103 7.43 -103.86 34.52
N SER A 104 6.58 -104.73 33.97
CA SER A 104 6.99 -105.68 32.93
C SER A 104 6.90 -105.04 31.54
N ASP A 105 7.46 -105.71 30.54
CA ASP A 105 7.32 -105.28 29.15
C ASP A 105 5.84 -105.29 28.73
N GLU A 106 5.05 -106.25 29.18
CA GLU A 106 3.60 -106.34 28.91
C GLU A 106 2.81 -105.20 29.56
N GLY A 107 3.07 -104.88 30.84
CA GLY A 107 2.39 -103.75 31.50
C GLY A 107 2.80 -102.41 30.90
N GLN A 108 4.08 -102.23 30.57
CA GLN A 108 4.53 -101.02 29.87
C GLN A 108 3.97 -100.92 28.45
N LYS A 109 3.74 -102.04 27.75
CA LYS A 109 2.96 -102.06 26.50
C LYS A 109 1.50 -101.63 26.75
N GLN A 110 0.86 -102.12 27.82
CA GLN A 110 -0.51 -101.74 28.19
C GLN A 110 -0.63 -100.23 28.45
N VAL A 111 0.33 -99.63 29.17
CA VAL A 111 0.41 -98.18 29.42
C VAL A 111 0.42 -97.38 28.11
N LYS A 112 1.18 -97.84 27.11
CA LYS A 112 1.19 -97.23 25.77
C LYS A 112 -0.15 -97.37 25.04
N THR A 113 -0.89 -98.45 25.31
CA THR A 113 -2.16 -98.75 24.64
C THR A 113 -3.29 -97.81 25.09
N VAL A 114 -3.21 -97.29 26.32
CA VAL A 114 -4.15 -96.30 26.89
C VAL A 114 -3.67 -94.84 26.69
N GLY A 115 -2.69 -94.61 25.81
CA GLY A 115 -2.22 -93.28 25.40
C GLY A 115 -1.17 -92.62 26.31
N TYR A 116 -0.77 -93.25 27.41
CA TYR A 116 0.29 -92.74 28.29
C TYR A 116 1.70 -93.15 27.84
N VAL A 117 2.72 -92.43 28.32
CA VAL A 117 4.11 -92.63 27.93
C VAL A 117 4.82 -93.58 28.90
N ALA A 118 5.36 -94.69 28.40
CA ALA A 118 6.11 -95.66 29.18
C ALA A 118 7.46 -95.09 29.69
N ILE A 119 7.93 -95.62 30.83
CA ILE A 119 9.22 -95.20 31.39
C ILE A 119 10.41 -95.74 30.57
N ASN A 120 11.57 -95.10 30.67
CA ASN A 120 12.77 -95.52 29.95
C ASN A 120 13.41 -96.79 30.53
N ALA A 121 14.25 -97.46 29.73
CA ALA A 121 14.85 -98.76 30.08
C ALA A 121 15.71 -98.73 31.35
N ASN A 122 16.45 -97.64 31.59
CA ASN A 122 17.27 -97.50 32.79
C ASN A 122 16.42 -97.42 34.06
N LEU A 123 15.33 -96.66 34.00
CA LEU A 123 14.41 -96.56 35.14
C LEU A 123 13.62 -97.85 35.31
N LEU A 124 13.20 -98.50 34.23
CA LEU A 124 12.51 -99.79 34.24
C LEU A 124 13.37 -100.88 34.89
N ALA A 125 14.64 -101.02 34.46
CA ALA A 125 15.58 -101.96 35.03
C ALA A 125 15.83 -101.69 36.52
N LYS A 126 15.91 -100.42 36.91
CA LYS A 126 16.05 -100.01 38.32
C LYS A 126 14.81 -100.37 39.15
N MET A 127 13.61 -100.22 38.60
CA MET A 127 12.37 -100.60 39.30
C MET A 127 12.24 -102.11 39.40
N GLN A 128 12.52 -102.86 38.33
CA GLN A 128 12.53 -104.33 38.32
C GLN A 128 13.55 -104.90 39.32
N GLN A 129 14.75 -104.31 39.41
CA GLN A 129 15.76 -104.69 40.39
C GLN A 129 15.28 -104.45 41.83
N ARG A 130 14.56 -103.35 42.08
CA ARG A 130 14.01 -103.05 43.41
C ARG A 130 12.87 -104.00 43.78
N ILE A 131 12.02 -104.35 42.81
CA ILE A 131 10.92 -105.31 42.97
C ILE A 131 11.46 -106.71 43.26
N SER A 132 12.48 -107.18 42.52
CA SER A 132 13.08 -108.50 42.73
C SER A 132 13.74 -108.65 44.10
N GLN A 133 14.19 -107.53 44.67
CA GLN A 133 14.74 -107.47 46.01
C GLN A 133 13.67 -107.43 47.11
N ARG A 134 12.37 -107.49 46.78
CA ARG A 134 11.23 -107.45 47.72
C ARG A 134 11.30 -106.28 48.71
N GLY A 135 11.94 -105.18 48.33
CA GLY A 135 12.23 -104.07 49.24
C GLY A 135 13.19 -104.42 50.40
N ASN A 136 14.15 -105.34 50.19
CA ASN A 136 15.15 -105.72 51.18
C ASN A 136 16.00 -104.51 51.60
N ALA A 137 15.90 -104.16 52.87
CA ALA A 137 16.59 -103.02 53.45
C ALA A 137 18.12 -103.20 53.54
N ASN A 138 18.71 -104.34 53.13
CA ASN A 138 20.12 -104.68 53.42
C ASN A 138 21.06 -104.96 52.24
N ALA A 139 20.64 -104.86 50.98
CA ALA A 139 21.51 -105.14 49.84
C ALA A 139 22.17 -103.84 49.32
N ASP A 140 23.45 -103.64 49.64
CA ASP A 140 24.32 -102.64 48.99
C ASP A 140 25.68 -103.23 48.57
N TYR A 141 26.23 -102.68 47.49
CA TYR A 141 27.19 -103.19 46.48
C TYR A 141 28.67 -103.48 46.91
N LEU A 142 29.35 -104.44 46.25
CA LEU A 142 30.82 -104.69 46.35
C LEU A 142 31.58 -103.98 45.19
N PRO A 143 32.54 -103.05 45.43
CA PRO A 143 33.21 -102.30 44.36
C PRO A 143 34.62 -102.79 43.92
N VAL A 144 34.96 -102.62 42.63
CA VAL A 144 36.23 -102.98 41.94
C VAL A 144 37.01 -101.71 41.53
N VAL A 145 38.35 -101.69 41.62
CA VAL A 145 39.21 -100.53 41.25
C VAL A 145 39.44 -100.43 39.73
N PRO A 146 39.23 -99.27 39.07
CA PRO A 146 39.49 -99.08 37.63
C PRO A 146 40.98 -98.92 37.29
N SER A 147 41.46 -99.55 36.20
CA SER A 147 42.85 -99.44 35.70
C SER A 147 43.09 -98.25 34.74
N LEU A 148 42.03 -97.59 34.28
CA LEU A 148 42.06 -96.48 33.32
C LEU A 148 41.03 -95.43 33.75
N CYS A 149 41.45 -94.16 33.82
CA CYS A 149 40.56 -93.02 34.03
C CYS A 149 40.61 -92.12 32.79
N TRP A 150 39.45 -91.87 32.18
CA TRP A 150 39.33 -91.14 30.92
C TRP A 150 39.75 -89.67 31.04
N ASN A 151 40.04 -89.02 29.90
CA ASN A 151 40.36 -87.58 29.84
C ASN A 151 39.48 -86.74 30.76
N GLY A 152 40.12 -85.84 31.51
CA GLY A 152 39.47 -85.02 32.51
C GLY A 152 39.08 -85.74 33.80
N THR A 153 39.45 -87.01 34.02
CA THR A 153 39.15 -87.71 35.30
C THR A 153 40.43 -88.21 35.99
N GLU A 154 40.44 -88.15 37.32
CA GLU A 154 41.48 -88.67 38.21
C GLU A 154 40.93 -89.72 39.16
N LEU A 155 41.77 -90.66 39.59
CA LEU A 155 41.35 -91.75 40.46
C LEU A 155 41.10 -91.24 41.89
N GLN A 156 39.88 -91.45 42.42
CA GLN A 156 39.55 -91.12 43.81
C GLN A 156 38.94 -92.32 44.55
N SER A 157 39.13 -92.36 45.87
CA SER A 157 38.58 -93.39 46.76
C SER A 157 37.75 -92.75 47.86
N VAL A 158 36.56 -93.28 48.13
CA VAL A 158 35.64 -92.74 49.14
C VAL A 158 35.23 -93.84 50.13
N PRO A 159 35.50 -93.67 51.43
CA PRO A 159 34.99 -94.56 52.48
C PRO A 159 33.51 -94.27 52.75
N TYR A 160 32.70 -95.31 52.89
CA TYR A 160 31.29 -95.21 53.26
C TYR A 160 30.89 -96.31 54.25
N MET A 161 29.91 -96.03 55.10
CA MET A 161 29.26 -97.04 55.93
C MET A 161 28.06 -97.57 55.15
N ASN A 162 27.92 -98.89 55.01
CA ASN A 162 26.66 -99.42 54.53
C ASN A 162 25.54 -99.16 55.55
N GLN A 163 24.29 -99.37 55.16
CA GLN A 163 23.12 -99.11 56.00
C GLN A 163 23.02 -99.97 57.28
N PHE A 164 24.03 -100.81 57.59
CA PHE A 164 24.22 -101.53 58.87
C PHE A 164 25.41 -101.04 59.69
N GLY A 165 26.05 -99.94 59.31
CA GLY A 165 27.17 -99.37 60.06
C GLY A 165 28.48 -100.15 59.93
N THR A 166 28.72 -100.83 58.80
CA THR A 166 30.04 -101.42 58.49
C THR A 166 30.77 -100.62 57.41
N ALA A 167 32.04 -100.29 57.67
CA ALA A 167 32.86 -99.44 56.79
C ALA A 167 33.33 -100.21 55.55
N LYS A 168 33.14 -99.60 54.38
CA LYS A 168 33.57 -100.07 53.04
C LYS A 168 34.18 -98.90 52.27
N VAL A 169 34.90 -99.19 51.18
CA VAL A 169 35.55 -98.16 50.34
C VAL A 169 35.15 -98.39 48.89
N ASN A 170 34.82 -97.33 48.18
CA ASN A 170 34.46 -97.35 46.77
C ASN A 170 35.52 -96.59 45.95
N TYR A 171 35.86 -97.10 44.76
CA TYR A 171 36.84 -96.50 43.86
C TYR A 171 36.14 -96.03 42.60
N PHE A 172 36.37 -94.79 42.20
CA PHE A 172 35.83 -94.26 40.95
C PHE A 172 36.74 -93.19 40.38
N CYS A 173 36.72 -93.03 39.06
CA CYS A 173 37.37 -91.91 38.41
C CYS A 173 36.50 -90.67 38.63
N ALA A 174 36.98 -89.75 39.46
CA ALA A 174 36.33 -88.48 39.70
C ALA A 174 36.74 -87.49 38.60
N PRO A 175 35.82 -86.69 38.06
CA PRO A 175 36.19 -85.63 37.14
C PRO A 175 37.09 -84.60 37.86
N CYS A 176 38.14 -84.13 37.17
CA CYS A 176 39.03 -83.07 37.63
C CYS A 176 38.19 -81.91 38.16
N ALA A 177 38.55 -81.38 39.33
CA ALA A 177 37.86 -80.24 39.91
C ALA A 177 37.90 -79.02 38.95
N LYS A 178 36.92 -78.12 39.09
CA LYS A 178 36.90 -76.89 38.29
C LYS A 178 38.19 -76.10 38.51
N GLY A 179 38.70 -75.45 37.47
CA GLY A 179 40.02 -74.79 37.48
C GLY A 179 41.20 -75.72 37.19
N ARG A 180 40.94 -77.02 36.98
CA ARG A 180 41.93 -78.03 36.62
C ARG A 180 41.50 -78.83 35.39
N TYR A 181 42.47 -79.33 34.64
CA TYR A 181 42.26 -80.11 33.43
C TYR A 181 43.21 -81.30 33.35
N LYS A 182 42.89 -82.29 32.52
CA LYS A 182 43.79 -83.43 32.26
C LYS A 182 43.60 -83.98 30.86
N GLN A 183 44.69 -84.08 30.12
CA GLN A 183 44.75 -84.68 28.81
C GLN A 183 45.53 -86.01 28.86
N GLY A 184 44.86 -87.14 28.66
CA GLY A 184 45.39 -88.50 28.72
C GLY A 184 44.52 -89.45 29.56
N ASN A 185 44.50 -90.75 29.21
CA ASN A 185 43.66 -91.77 29.84
C ASN A 185 44.34 -92.58 30.97
N ASP A 186 45.53 -92.16 31.39
CA ASP A 186 46.31 -92.88 32.41
C ASP A 186 45.79 -92.57 33.82
N ALA A 187 45.46 -93.59 34.60
CA ALA A 187 44.94 -93.43 35.96
C ALA A 187 45.99 -92.89 36.94
N ALA A 188 47.29 -92.97 36.61
CA ALA A 188 48.39 -92.51 37.46
C ALA A 188 48.62 -90.99 37.44
N ASN A 189 48.19 -90.27 36.39
CA ASN A 189 48.43 -88.83 36.26
C ASN A 189 47.33 -88.02 36.97
N PRO A 190 47.67 -87.08 37.88
CA PRO A 190 46.69 -86.19 38.51
C PRO A 190 46.26 -85.04 37.57
N CYS A 191 45.22 -84.29 37.95
CA CYS A 191 44.76 -83.13 37.17
C CYS A 191 45.68 -81.89 37.31
N GLU A 192 46.02 -81.27 36.19
CA GLU A 192 46.85 -80.06 36.08
C GLU A 192 46.04 -78.77 36.27
N LEU A 193 46.71 -77.70 36.70
CA LEU A 193 46.11 -76.37 36.95
C LEU A 193 45.94 -75.58 35.65
N CYS A 194 44.86 -74.78 35.52
CA CYS A 194 44.77 -73.79 34.46
C CYS A 194 45.68 -72.58 34.74
N ASP A 195 46.45 -72.16 33.72
CA ASP A 195 47.28 -70.94 33.76
C ASP A 195 46.42 -69.65 33.86
N PRO A 196 46.98 -68.53 34.39
CA PRO A 196 46.28 -67.25 34.44
C PRO A 196 45.73 -66.82 33.08
N GLY A 197 44.50 -66.32 33.05
CA GLY A 197 43.77 -65.96 31.84
C GLY A 197 43.03 -67.12 31.17
N LEU A 198 43.26 -68.35 31.64
CA LEU A 198 42.48 -69.53 31.28
C LEU A 198 41.62 -70.00 32.45
N PHE A 199 40.53 -70.70 32.15
CA PHE A 199 39.60 -71.22 33.17
C PHE A 199 39.01 -72.57 32.74
N ALA A 200 38.68 -73.40 33.73
CA ALA A 200 37.98 -74.65 33.52
C ALA A 200 36.64 -74.68 34.28
N PRO A 201 35.51 -74.32 33.63
CA PRO A 201 34.24 -74.09 34.31
C PRO A 201 33.47 -75.33 34.75
N ALA A 202 33.74 -76.45 34.11
CA ALA A 202 33.14 -77.72 34.45
C ALA A 202 34.20 -78.64 35.06
N THR A 203 33.76 -79.50 35.96
CA THR A 203 34.59 -80.63 36.36
C THR A 203 34.77 -81.55 35.17
N GLY A 204 35.93 -82.18 34.99
CA GLY A 204 36.09 -83.18 33.94
C GLY A 204 36.75 -82.67 32.66
N GLN A 205 37.38 -81.50 32.67
CA GLN A 205 37.84 -80.88 31.42
C GLN A 205 39.16 -81.43 30.91
N ALA A 206 39.23 -81.63 29.60
CA ALA A 206 40.43 -82.09 28.91
C ALA A 206 41.42 -80.97 28.59
N HIS A 207 40.96 -79.71 28.59
CA HIS A 207 41.72 -78.48 28.32
C HIS A 207 41.07 -77.29 29.05
N CYS A 208 41.84 -76.25 29.35
CA CYS A 208 41.31 -74.98 29.87
C CYS A 208 40.89 -74.04 28.73
N ASN A 209 39.85 -73.25 28.94
CA ASN A 209 39.32 -72.28 27.98
C ASN A 209 39.91 -70.89 28.22
N PHE A 210 40.05 -70.07 27.18
CA PHE A 210 40.45 -68.66 27.34
C PHE A 210 39.33 -67.81 27.93
N CYS A 211 39.68 -66.88 28.83
CA CYS A 211 38.77 -65.80 29.20
C CYS A 211 38.51 -64.88 28.01
N SER A 212 37.23 -64.60 27.74
CA SER A 212 36.83 -63.66 26.70
C SER A 212 37.27 -62.23 27.06
N PRO A 213 37.52 -61.34 26.07
CA PRO A 213 37.88 -59.95 26.33
C PRO A 213 36.93 -59.27 27.32
N GLY A 214 37.49 -58.46 28.21
CA GLY A 214 36.79 -57.82 29.33
C GLY A 214 36.72 -58.66 30.61
N LYS A 215 37.23 -59.89 30.58
CA LYS A 215 37.32 -60.77 31.75
C LYS A 215 38.74 -61.26 31.98
N PHE A 216 39.10 -61.51 33.23
CA PHE A 216 40.38 -62.06 33.64
C PHE A 216 40.19 -63.23 34.61
N SER A 217 41.19 -64.10 34.71
CA SER A 217 41.23 -65.15 35.72
C SER A 217 42.63 -65.31 36.31
N PRO A 218 42.77 -65.44 37.65
CA PRO A 218 44.01 -65.93 38.25
C PRO A 218 44.20 -67.43 37.95
N ALA A 219 45.39 -67.98 38.22
CA ALA A 219 45.66 -69.43 38.08
C ALA A 219 44.68 -70.28 38.90
N GLU A 220 44.40 -71.51 38.46
CA GLU A 220 43.43 -72.44 39.09
C GLU A 220 41.97 -71.96 39.07
N SER A 221 41.58 -71.07 38.15
CA SER A 221 40.23 -70.50 38.17
C SER A 221 39.18 -71.36 37.46
N ALA A 222 38.05 -71.54 38.14
CA ALA A 222 36.85 -72.16 37.60
C ALA A 222 35.99 -71.22 36.74
N TYR A 223 36.22 -69.91 36.79
CA TYR A 223 35.42 -68.94 36.05
C TYR A 223 36.28 -67.70 35.77
N CYS A 224 35.93 -66.99 34.71
CA CYS A 224 36.50 -65.68 34.45
C CYS A 224 35.71 -64.62 35.21
N THR A 225 36.43 -63.74 35.89
CA THR A 225 35.87 -62.57 36.58
C THR A 225 35.87 -61.38 35.64
N ASP A 226 34.78 -60.61 35.67
CA ASP A 226 34.71 -59.38 34.89
C ASP A 226 35.73 -58.35 35.41
N CYS A 227 36.38 -57.62 34.50
CA CYS A 227 37.27 -56.54 34.90
C CYS A 227 36.50 -55.46 35.68
N PRO A 228 36.96 -55.05 36.88
CA PRO A 228 36.31 -53.98 37.62
C PRO A 228 36.33 -52.66 36.86
N VAL A 229 35.44 -51.74 37.21
CA VAL A 229 35.38 -50.39 36.60
C VAL A 229 36.77 -49.74 36.66
N ASN A 230 37.14 -49.02 35.59
CA ASN A 230 38.45 -48.42 35.38
C ASN A 230 39.59 -49.40 35.04
N THR A 231 39.27 -50.66 34.75
CA THR A 231 40.23 -51.64 34.21
C THR A 231 39.64 -52.37 33.01
N ALA A 232 40.48 -52.80 32.06
CA ALA A 232 40.08 -53.52 30.87
C ALA A 232 41.04 -54.66 30.54
N ALA A 233 40.53 -55.72 29.91
CA ALA A 233 41.32 -56.84 29.38
C ALA A 233 41.03 -56.97 27.87
N PRO A 234 41.77 -56.25 27.01
CA PRO A 234 41.47 -56.18 25.58
C PRO A 234 41.73 -57.47 24.81
N MET A 235 42.59 -58.35 25.33
CA MET A 235 42.98 -59.60 24.64
C MET A 235 42.30 -60.83 25.26
N PRO A 236 41.91 -61.83 24.46
CA PRO A 236 41.46 -63.12 24.98
C PRO A 236 42.60 -63.79 25.77
N GLY A 237 42.30 -64.35 26.93
CA GLY A 237 43.28 -65.07 27.73
C GLY A 237 44.13 -64.22 28.67
N GLN A 238 43.71 -63.00 29.02
CA GLN A 238 44.49 -62.09 29.85
C GLN A 238 44.36 -62.43 31.35
N GLY A 239 45.48 -62.60 32.04
CA GLY A 239 45.52 -63.00 33.45
C GLY A 239 45.26 -61.87 34.47
N LEU A 240 45.26 -60.61 34.03
CA LEU A 240 45.00 -59.42 34.86
C LEU A 240 44.35 -58.32 33.98
N CYS A 241 43.53 -57.45 34.58
CA CYS A 241 43.00 -56.28 33.89
C CYS A 241 43.95 -55.08 34.00
N ASP A 242 44.18 -54.40 32.88
CA ASP A 242 45.01 -53.20 32.82
C ASP A 242 44.21 -51.97 33.27
N VAL A 243 44.82 -51.06 34.04
CA VAL A 243 44.17 -49.82 34.49
C VAL A 243 44.05 -48.84 33.32
N CYS A 244 42.89 -48.21 33.16
CA CYS A 244 42.70 -47.20 32.13
C CYS A 244 43.49 -45.91 32.45
N ASP A 245 44.27 -45.43 31.48
CA ASP A 245 45.01 -44.16 31.58
C ASP A 245 44.06 -42.95 31.78
N PRO A 246 44.56 -41.83 32.35
CA PRO A 246 43.78 -40.60 32.51
C PRO A 246 43.11 -40.15 31.20
N GLY A 247 41.89 -39.64 31.29
CA GLY A 247 41.05 -39.32 30.13
C GLY A 247 40.30 -40.51 29.51
N LEU A 248 40.58 -41.75 29.90
CA LEU A 248 39.80 -42.93 29.49
C LEU A 248 38.97 -43.49 30.64
N ARG A 249 37.92 -44.24 30.36
CA ARG A 249 37.09 -44.94 31.36
C ARG A 249 36.55 -46.23 30.77
N THR A 250 36.10 -47.15 31.62
CA THR A 250 35.21 -48.23 31.18
C THR A 250 33.76 -47.84 31.42
N LEU A 251 32.86 -48.24 30.53
CA LEU A 251 31.42 -47.92 30.64
C LEU A 251 30.75 -48.71 31.76
N GLN A 252 31.23 -49.94 31.98
CA GLN A 252 30.66 -50.92 32.89
C GLN A 252 31.70 -51.97 33.29
N ILE A 253 31.38 -52.71 34.34
CA ILE A 253 32.15 -53.91 34.76
C ILE A 253 32.20 -54.88 33.58
N GLY A 254 33.38 -55.44 33.29
CA GLY A 254 33.59 -56.40 32.20
C GLY A 254 33.85 -55.76 30.83
N SER A 255 34.17 -54.47 30.74
CA SER A 255 34.44 -53.81 29.47
C SER A 255 35.77 -54.30 28.85
N PRO A 256 35.79 -54.69 27.56
CA PRO A 256 37.01 -55.17 26.91
C PRO A 256 37.98 -54.05 26.56
N ALA A 257 37.56 -52.78 26.55
CA ALA A 257 38.43 -51.66 26.21
C ALA A 257 38.14 -50.44 27.10
N CYS A 258 39.16 -49.61 27.28
CA CYS A 258 39.04 -48.28 27.85
C CYS A 258 38.55 -47.31 26.76
N GLU A 259 37.43 -46.64 26.99
CA GLU A 259 36.85 -45.64 26.09
C GLU A 259 37.21 -44.21 26.53
N ARG A 260 37.29 -43.28 25.61
CA ARG A 260 37.59 -41.87 25.95
C ARG A 260 36.40 -41.22 26.68
N CYS A 261 36.68 -40.38 27.68
CA CYS A 261 35.64 -39.56 28.30
C CYS A 261 34.92 -38.71 27.22
N PRO A 262 33.58 -38.71 27.19
CA PRO A 262 32.83 -37.94 26.19
C PRO A 262 33.06 -36.43 26.36
N VAL A 263 32.81 -35.68 25.29
CA VAL A 263 32.87 -34.21 25.30
C VAL A 263 31.96 -33.66 26.40
N GLY A 264 32.47 -32.69 27.17
CA GLY A 264 31.81 -32.13 28.36
C GLY A 264 32.23 -32.79 29.67
N THR A 265 33.10 -33.80 29.63
CA THR A 265 33.60 -34.50 30.81
C THR A 265 35.12 -34.69 30.77
N TYR A 266 35.77 -34.71 31.93
CA TYR A 266 37.21 -34.97 32.08
C TYR A 266 37.48 -36.03 33.16
N ARG A 267 38.63 -36.70 33.09
CA ARG A 267 39.07 -37.64 34.14
C ARG A 267 40.55 -37.47 34.44
N SER A 268 40.85 -36.97 35.63
CA SER A 268 42.21 -36.90 36.19
C SER A 268 42.67 -38.25 36.74
N ALA A 269 43.97 -38.37 37.01
CA ALA A 269 44.58 -39.58 37.55
C ALA A 269 44.00 -40.03 38.92
N GLN A 270 43.42 -39.10 39.68
CA GLN A 270 42.83 -39.35 40.99
C GLN A 270 41.38 -39.84 40.93
N ASN A 271 40.69 -39.69 39.80
CA ASN A 271 39.27 -39.99 39.65
C ASN A 271 39.03 -41.28 38.85
N VAL A 272 38.03 -42.06 39.24
CA VAL A 272 37.69 -43.35 38.62
C VAL A 272 36.65 -43.19 37.49
N SER A 273 35.84 -42.13 37.55
CA SER A 273 34.80 -41.79 36.56
C SER A 273 35.08 -40.43 35.90
N CYS A 274 34.50 -40.20 34.72
CA CYS A 274 34.56 -38.89 34.07
C CYS A 274 33.71 -37.89 34.88
N GLN A 275 34.34 -36.83 35.37
CA GLN A 275 33.69 -35.71 36.03
C GLN A 275 33.10 -34.78 34.97
N GLN A 276 31.89 -34.27 35.22
CA GLN A 276 31.27 -33.23 34.38
C GLN A 276 32.03 -31.93 34.53
N CYS A 277 32.21 -31.19 33.44
CA CYS A 277 32.66 -29.81 33.54
C CYS A 277 31.61 -28.98 34.32
N PRO A 278 32.03 -28.07 35.22
CA PRO A 278 31.11 -27.21 35.94
C PRO A 278 30.41 -26.21 35.00
N ASN A 279 29.15 -25.84 35.32
CA ASN A 279 28.34 -24.83 34.62
C ASN A 279 28.13 -25.11 33.10
N THR A 280 28.11 -24.06 32.27
CA THR A 280 27.91 -24.11 30.79
C THR A 280 29.22 -24.42 30.02
N MET A 281 30.21 -24.97 30.70
CA MET A 281 31.51 -25.33 30.11
C MET A 281 31.49 -26.73 29.48
N THR A 282 32.34 -26.95 28.50
CA THR A 282 32.51 -28.22 27.79
C THR A 282 33.97 -28.46 27.43
N THR A 283 34.33 -29.65 26.96
CA THR A 283 35.72 -29.97 26.55
C THR A 283 35.87 -29.91 25.04
N ALA A 284 37.03 -29.50 24.55
CA ALA A 284 37.28 -29.36 23.10
C ALA A 284 37.44 -30.71 22.36
N PHE A 285 37.78 -31.76 23.09
CA PHE A 285 38.06 -33.09 22.55
C PHE A 285 37.64 -34.18 23.55
N GLN A 286 37.46 -35.40 23.04
CA GLN A 286 37.19 -36.58 23.87
C GLN A 286 38.44 -37.01 24.63
N GLY A 287 38.27 -37.36 25.90
CA GLY A 287 39.34 -37.83 26.77
C GLY A 287 40.15 -36.73 27.46
N ALA A 288 39.51 -35.62 27.80
CA ALA A 288 40.10 -34.57 28.63
C ALA A 288 40.60 -35.12 29.97
N THR A 289 41.74 -34.61 30.44
CA THR A 289 42.48 -35.19 31.57
C THR A 289 42.42 -34.32 32.83
N SER A 290 42.01 -33.06 32.69
CA SER A 290 42.05 -32.08 33.78
C SER A 290 40.86 -31.11 33.73
N LEU A 291 40.55 -30.47 34.87
CA LEU A 291 39.52 -29.42 34.96
C LEU A 291 39.87 -28.20 34.09
N THR A 292 41.16 -27.94 33.87
CA THR A 292 41.63 -26.86 32.98
C THR A 292 41.33 -27.11 31.51
N ASP A 293 40.93 -28.33 31.12
CA ASP A 293 40.47 -28.66 29.77
C ASP A 293 38.99 -28.30 29.54
N CYS A 294 38.27 -27.90 30.60
CA CYS A 294 36.90 -27.38 30.51
C CYS A 294 36.92 -25.90 30.08
N VAL A 295 36.30 -25.60 28.95
CA VAL A 295 36.24 -24.28 28.32
C VAL A 295 34.80 -23.91 27.98
N CYS A 296 34.48 -22.63 27.77
CA CYS A 296 33.11 -22.25 27.41
C CYS A 296 32.65 -22.87 26.07
N ALA A 297 31.41 -23.37 26.04
CA ALA A 297 30.82 -23.93 24.81
C ALA A 297 30.69 -22.87 23.70
N GLY A 298 30.61 -23.32 22.44
CA GLY A 298 30.38 -22.42 21.31
C GLY A 298 29.10 -21.60 21.52
N SER A 299 29.15 -20.29 21.24
CA SER A 299 28.12 -19.29 21.61
C SER A 299 28.15 -18.76 23.05
N PHE A 300 29.14 -19.16 23.86
CA PHE A 300 29.40 -18.59 25.19
C PHE A 300 30.87 -18.14 25.31
N PHE A 301 31.16 -17.23 26.24
CA PHE A 301 32.52 -16.74 26.50
C PHE A 301 32.75 -16.45 27.99
N LEU A 302 34.01 -16.38 28.40
CA LEU A 302 34.40 -16.01 29.77
C LEU A 302 34.66 -14.50 29.86
N GLU A 303 33.92 -13.80 30.73
CA GLU A 303 33.96 -12.33 30.86
C GLU A 303 34.97 -11.82 31.91
N VAL A 304 35.08 -12.48 33.07
CA VAL A 304 35.99 -12.09 34.17
C VAL A 304 36.76 -13.31 34.68
N VAL A 305 38.08 -13.16 34.83
CA VAL A 305 38.92 -14.15 35.53
C VAL A 305 38.88 -13.84 37.02
N THR A 306 37.98 -14.47 37.77
CA THR A 306 38.19 -14.63 39.22
C THR A 306 39.09 -15.85 39.45
N GLU A 307 39.96 -15.77 40.45
CA GLU A 307 40.83 -16.88 40.85
C GLU A 307 40.02 -18.19 40.93
N MET A 308 40.60 -19.28 40.39
CA MET A 308 39.97 -20.59 40.25
C MET A 308 39.29 -21.03 41.56
N GLY A 309 37.98 -20.84 41.63
CA GLY A 309 37.14 -21.06 42.80
C GLY A 309 35.67 -20.98 42.44
N ASP A 310 35.14 -22.13 42.02
CA ASP A 310 33.74 -22.60 42.08
C ASP A 310 32.55 -21.82 41.48
N ASP A 311 32.66 -20.57 41.00
CA ASP A 311 31.45 -19.84 40.54
C ASP A 311 31.66 -18.85 39.36
N THR A 312 32.37 -19.24 38.29
CA THR A 312 32.40 -18.44 37.04
C THR A 312 31.40 -18.94 35.99
N PRO A 313 30.31 -18.19 35.67
CA PRO A 313 29.38 -18.56 34.60
C PRO A 313 29.91 -18.09 33.24
N CYS A 314 29.96 -18.97 32.23
CA CYS A 314 30.16 -18.50 30.85
C CYS A 314 28.96 -17.65 30.44
N ALA A 315 29.22 -16.42 30.02
CA ALA A 315 28.20 -15.50 29.54
C ALA A 315 27.80 -15.86 28.10
N SER A 316 26.54 -15.60 27.73
CA SER A 316 26.07 -15.75 26.35
C SER A 316 26.84 -14.80 25.43
N CYS A 317 27.20 -15.26 24.24
CA CYS A 317 27.92 -14.44 23.27
C CYS A 317 27.16 -13.12 23.00
N PRO A 318 27.84 -11.96 23.03
CA PRO A 318 27.18 -10.68 22.80
C PRO A 318 26.51 -10.64 21.43
N SER A 319 25.37 -9.96 21.36
CA SER A 319 24.61 -9.80 20.11
C SER A 319 25.51 -9.22 19.01
N ARG A 320 25.50 -9.84 17.83
CA ARG A 320 26.30 -9.46 16.64
C ARG A 320 27.82 -9.72 16.76
N MET A 321 28.22 -10.57 17.70
CA MET A 321 29.56 -11.18 17.75
C MET A 321 29.48 -12.70 17.50
N SER A 322 30.59 -13.31 17.12
CA SER A 322 30.79 -14.75 17.05
C SER A 322 31.78 -15.21 18.12
N CYS A 323 31.37 -16.20 18.92
CA CYS A 323 32.19 -16.78 19.98
C CYS A 323 32.51 -18.24 19.60
N ALA A 324 33.77 -18.49 19.25
CA ALA A 324 34.29 -19.83 19.03
C ALA A 324 34.40 -20.58 20.37
N LEU A 325 34.53 -21.92 20.31
CA LEU A 325 34.74 -22.74 21.49
C LEU A 325 35.95 -22.24 22.31
N GLY A 326 35.78 -22.07 23.62
CA GLY A 326 36.80 -21.58 24.54
C GLY A 326 37.14 -20.09 24.43
N SER A 327 36.23 -19.29 23.86
CA SER A 327 36.36 -17.83 23.84
C SER A 327 36.49 -17.25 25.24
N ASP A 328 37.53 -16.45 25.47
CA ASP A 328 37.84 -15.82 26.76
C ASP A 328 38.36 -14.39 26.54
N MET A 329 37.86 -13.44 27.33
CA MET A 329 38.33 -12.06 27.28
C MET A 329 39.78 -11.88 27.77
N ALA A 330 40.32 -12.78 28.60
CA ALA A 330 41.74 -12.80 28.93
C ALA A 330 42.62 -13.09 27.71
N ASN A 331 42.12 -13.90 26.76
CA ASN A 331 42.82 -14.17 25.50
C ASN A 331 42.88 -12.92 24.61
N TYR A 332 41.88 -12.03 24.66
CA TYR A 332 41.93 -10.75 23.96
C TYR A 332 43.09 -9.89 24.47
N ALA A 333 43.23 -9.72 25.79
CA ALA A 333 44.32 -8.95 26.39
C ALA A 333 45.70 -9.59 26.09
N ALA A 334 45.82 -10.91 26.18
CA ALA A 334 47.07 -11.62 25.90
C ALA A 334 47.48 -11.58 24.42
N ASN A 335 46.52 -11.76 23.50
CA ASN A 335 46.78 -11.68 22.06
C ASN A 335 47.12 -10.25 21.62
N HIS A 336 46.46 -9.24 22.21
CA HIS A 336 46.73 -7.83 21.94
C HIS A 336 48.13 -7.40 22.44
N ALA A 337 48.56 -7.87 23.61
CA ALA A 337 49.90 -7.61 24.13
C ALA A 337 51.03 -8.23 23.29
N LEU A 338 50.75 -9.34 22.58
CA LEU A 338 51.73 -10.10 21.80
C LEU A 338 51.65 -9.84 20.27
N GLY A 339 50.67 -9.05 19.80
CA GLY A 339 50.56 -8.65 18.40
C GLY A 339 50.18 -9.77 17.42
N PHE A 340 49.52 -10.84 17.89
CA PHE A 340 49.15 -11.96 17.01
C PHE A 340 47.93 -11.64 16.13
N PRO A 341 47.97 -11.91 14.81
CA PRO A 341 46.81 -11.75 13.95
C PRO A 341 45.70 -12.78 14.29
N PRO A 342 44.42 -12.40 14.12
CA PRO A 342 43.27 -13.27 14.39
C PRO A 342 43.32 -14.53 13.52
N GLY A 343 43.15 -15.70 14.14
CA GLY A 343 43.14 -16.98 13.43
C GLY A 343 44.53 -17.55 13.08
N SER A 344 45.61 -16.97 13.60
CA SER A 344 46.92 -17.65 13.59
C SER A 344 46.89 -18.88 14.52
N GLU A 345 47.63 -19.95 14.19
CA GLU A 345 47.73 -21.18 15.01
C GLU A 345 48.13 -20.92 16.47
N LYS A 346 48.69 -19.74 16.78
CA LYS A 346 49.14 -19.32 18.11
C LYS A 346 48.14 -18.41 18.86
N SER A 347 47.07 -17.95 18.20
CA SER A 347 46.07 -17.06 18.79
C SER A 347 45.03 -17.87 19.55
N LYS A 348 44.88 -17.61 20.85
CA LYS A 348 43.81 -18.21 21.65
C LYS A 348 42.45 -17.57 21.33
N PRO A 349 41.33 -18.31 21.35
CA PRO A 349 40.02 -17.81 20.92
C PRO A 349 39.43 -16.75 21.87
N TYR A 350 38.77 -15.74 21.31
CA TYR A 350 38.03 -14.66 21.99
C TYR A 350 36.86 -14.21 21.10
N PRO A 351 35.87 -13.45 21.63
CA PRO A 351 34.72 -12.98 20.84
C PRO A 351 35.15 -12.08 19.67
N LEU A 352 34.65 -12.36 18.46
CA LEU A 352 34.93 -11.60 17.23
C LEU A 352 33.67 -10.90 16.71
N LEU A 353 33.82 -9.72 16.10
CA LEU A 353 32.72 -8.97 15.50
C LEU A 353 32.24 -9.61 14.19
N LEU A 354 30.93 -9.64 13.96
CA LEU A 354 30.40 -9.96 12.63
C LEU A 354 30.62 -8.80 11.63
N PRO A 355 30.72 -9.09 10.32
CA PRO A 355 30.81 -8.03 9.31
C PRO A 355 29.67 -7.01 9.40
N GLY A 356 30.00 -5.72 9.29
CA GLY A 356 29.06 -4.59 9.43
C GLY A 356 28.92 -4.03 10.86
N PHE A 357 29.64 -4.59 11.83
CA PHE A 357 29.65 -4.12 13.22
C PHE A 357 31.06 -3.72 13.67
N PHE A 358 31.15 -2.81 14.65
CA PHE A 358 32.40 -2.25 15.16
C PHE A 358 32.34 -2.14 16.69
N SER A 359 33.44 -2.42 17.37
CA SER A 359 33.65 -2.05 18.78
C SER A 359 35.03 -1.41 18.94
N THR A 360 35.22 -0.60 19.98
CA THR A 360 36.50 0.06 20.25
C THR A 360 37.48 -0.91 20.92
N VAL A 361 38.77 -0.59 20.89
CA VAL A 361 39.82 -1.42 21.53
C VAL A 361 39.69 -1.38 23.05
N GLU A 362 39.24 -0.25 23.60
CA GLU A 362 39.06 -0.04 25.04
C GLU A 362 37.79 -0.72 25.57
N GLU A 363 36.72 -0.78 24.77
CA GLU A 363 35.44 -1.40 25.13
C GLU A 363 35.05 -2.47 24.10
N PRO A 364 35.75 -3.62 24.05
CA PRO A 364 35.63 -4.61 22.96
C PRO A 364 34.27 -5.30 22.86
N LEU A 365 33.50 -5.33 23.96
CA LEU A 365 32.16 -5.92 24.03
C LEU A 365 31.04 -4.92 23.64
N ASN A 366 31.34 -3.62 23.53
CA ASN A 366 30.36 -2.60 23.15
C ASN A 366 30.25 -2.51 21.63
N VAL A 367 29.29 -3.26 21.07
CA VAL A 367 29.07 -3.36 19.62
C VAL A 367 28.20 -2.21 19.10
N PHE A 368 28.73 -1.50 18.10
CA PHE A 368 28.07 -0.44 17.33
C PHE A 368 27.80 -0.90 15.89
N LYS A 369 26.71 -0.39 15.29
CA LYS A 369 26.32 -0.68 13.91
C LYS A 369 26.98 0.33 12.96
N CYS A 370 27.60 -0.17 11.89
CA CYS A 370 28.20 0.69 10.88
C CYS A 370 27.20 1.10 9.79
N SER A 371 27.40 2.28 9.21
CA SER A 371 26.54 2.83 8.16
C SER A 371 26.56 1.99 6.87
N ASN A 372 27.71 1.40 6.51
CA ASN A 372 27.87 0.50 5.38
C ASN A 372 28.55 -0.79 5.84
N LYS A 373 28.03 -1.97 5.42
CA LYS A 373 28.65 -3.28 5.72
C LYS A 373 30.09 -3.34 5.25
N GLY A 374 30.42 -2.67 4.14
CA GLY A 374 31.77 -2.64 3.58
C GLY A 374 32.77 -1.82 4.40
N SER A 375 32.34 -0.89 5.26
CA SER A 375 33.22 -0.05 6.10
C SER A 375 33.75 -0.75 7.34
N CYS A 376 33.04 -1.78 7.81
CA CYS A 376 33.39 -2.57 8.97
C CYS A 376 33.55 -4.03 8.55
N PRO A 377 34.79 -4.50 8.34
CA PRO A 377 35.04 -5.86 7.87
C PRO A 377 34.64 -6.94 8.90
N GLY A 378 34.38 -6.55 10.15
CA GLY A 378 34.23 -7.46 11.28
C GLY A 378 35.58 -7.94 11.80
N GLY A 379 35.58 -8.95 12.66
CA GLY A 379 36.79 -9.50 13.26
C GLY A 379 37.19 -8.79 14.56
N VAL A 380 38.45 -8.37 14.65
CA VAL A 380 39.03 -7.84 15.90
C VAL A 380 38.45 -6.46 16.21
N PRO A 381 38.11 -6.15 17.49
CA PRO A 381 37.75 -4.80 17.92
C PRO A 381 38.76 -3.75 17.41
N GLY A 382 38.26 -2.61 16.94
CA GLY A 382 39.05 -1.54 16.33
C GLY A 382 39.34 -1.69 14.83
N SER A 383 38.89 -2.77 14.18
CA SER A 383 39.18 -3.00 12.75
C SER A 383 38.26 -2.21 11.81
N CYS A 384 38.86 -1.38 10.94
CA CYS A 384 38.18 -0.63 9.89
C CYS A 384 38.77 -0.95 8.51
N SER A 385 37.93 -0.94 7.47
CA SER A 385 38.38 -1.13 6.08
C SER A 385 38.55 0.21 5.36
N GLY A 386 39.30 0.21 4.25
CA GLY A 386 39.39 1.39 3.36
C GLY A 386 40.07 2.62 3.97
N GLY A 387 40.89 2.47 5.02
CA GLY A 387 41.59 3.58 5.67
C GLY A 387 40.70 4.47 6.57
N LEU A 388 39.48 4.01 6.89
CA LEU A 388 38.56 4.66 7.81
C LEU A 388 39.05 4.50 9.26
N VAL A 389 38.73 5.47 10.11
CA VAL A 389 39.14 5.54 11.52
C VAL A 389 38.01 6.06 12.41
N GLY A 390 38.15 5.87 13.72
CA GLY A 390 37.19 6.35 14.73
C GLY A 390 35.97 5.44 14.91
N LEU A 391 35.05 5.87 15.77
CA LEU A 391 33.86 5.09 16.13
C LEU A 391 33.01 4.77 14.89
N ALA A 392 32.60 3.50 14.76
CA ALA A 392 31.83 2.96 13.63
C ALA A 392 32.49 3.13 12.24
N CYS A 393 33.82 3.33 12.20
CA CYS A 393 34.61 3.50 10.97
C CYS A 393 34.04 4.58 10.03
N TYR A 394 33.62 5.72 10.59
CA TYR A 394 32.97 6.77 9.81
C TYR A 394 33.95 7.82 9.26
N HIS A 395 34.97 8.20 10.03
CA HIS A 395 35.88 9.30 9.70
C HIS A 395 37.05 8.86 8.84
N CYS A 396 37.57 9.80 8.04
CA CYS A 396 38.88 9.68 7.42
C CYS A 396 39.93 10.47 8.22
N PRO A 397 41.19 10.05 8.21
CA PRO A 397 42.29 10.84 8.76
C PRO A 397 42.40 12.22 8.07
N GLN A 398 43.02 13.19 8.74
CA GLN A 398 43.14 14.55 8.20
C GLN A 398 43.81 14.57 6.81
N GLY A 399 43.26 15.37 5.89
CA GLY A 399 43.73 15.44 4.50
C GLY A 399 43.10 14.40 3.56
N TYR A 400 42.25 13.52 4.07
CA TYR A 400 41.53 12.52 3.29
C TYR A 400 40.00 12.74 3.37
N SER A 401 39.30 12.45 2.28
CA SER A 401 37.84 12.45 2.19
C SER A 401 37.35 11.06 1.84
N ARG A 402 36.19 10.70 2.38
CA ARG A 402 35.53 9.43 2.09
C ARG A 402 35.00 9.42 0.65
N ARG A 403 35.33 8.38 -0.14
CA ARG A 403 34.79 8.07 -1.46
C ARG A 403 34.59 6.56 -1.58
N ASP A 404 33.36 6.13 -1.88
CA ASP A 404 32.97 4.72 -2.06
C ASP A 404 33.39 3.77 -0.90
N GLY A 405 33.28 4.24 0.34
CA GLY A 405 33.63 3.43 1.51
C GLY A 405 35.13 3.33 1.79
N SER A 406 35.96 4.12 1.09
CA SER A 406 37.40 4.24 1.31
C SER A 406 37.82 5.71 1.49
N CYS A 407 38.96 5.95 2.14
CA CYS A 407 39.54 7.28 2.30
C CYS A 407 40.49 7.58 1.14
N GLN A 408 40.20 8.64 0.40
CA GLN A 408 41.03 9.14 -0.71
C GLN A 408 41.63 10.49 -0.33
N THR A 409 42.82 10.79 -0.85
CA THR A 409 43.49 12.09 -0.62
C THR A 409 42.67 13.23 -1.19
N CYS A 410 42.53 14.32 -0.43
CA CYS A 410 41.88 15.53 -0.92
C CYS A 410 42.70 16.18 -2.03
N GLU A 411 42.10 16.39 -3.21
CA GLU A 411 42.62 17.26 -4.26
C GLU A 411 41.94 18.64 -4.13
N PRO A 412 42.63 19.66 -3.57
CA PRO A 412 41.98 20.94 -3.24
C PRO A 412 41.44 21.66 -4.47
N GLY A 413 42.15 21.58 -5.60
CA GLY A 413 41.75 22.24 -6.85
C GLY A 413 40.42 21.72 -7.40
N ALA A 414 40.19 20.41 -7.35
CA ALA A 414 38.94 19.80 -7.82
C ALA A 414 37.75 20.19 -6.92
N ALA A 415 37.96 20.18 -5.59
CA ALA A 415 36.93 20.57 -4.62
C ALA A 415 36.54 22.06 -4.75
N ILE A 416 37.52 22.95 -4.94
CA ILE A 416 37.28 24.38 -5.17
C ILE A 416 36.51 24.60 -6.47
N PHE A 417 36.91 23.95 -7.56
CA PHE A 417 36.21 24.07 -8.84
C PHE A 417 34.76 23.60 -8.74
N GLN A 418 34.50 22.46 -8.11
CA GLN A 418 33.15 21.96 -7.86
C GLN A 418 32.32 22.93 -7.02
N PHE A 419 32.90 23.48 -5.95
CA PHE A 419 32.24 24.45 -5.09
C PHE A 419 31.87 25.74 -5.84
N VAL A 420 32.78 26.27 -6.66
CA VAL A 420 32.51 27.45 -7.51
C VAL A 420 31.40 27.16 -8.51
N LEU A 421 31.39 25.98 -9.13
CA LEU A 421 30.35 25.58 -10.08
C LEU A 421 28.97 25.47 -9.41
N VAL A 422 28.91 24.93 -8.18
CA VAL A 422 27.68 24.85 -7.40
C VAL A 422 27.21 26.24 -6.95
N LEU A 423 28.11 27.13 -6.54
CA LEU A 423 27.76 28.52 -6.22
C LEU A 423 27.24 29.28 -7.45
N PHE A 424 27.85 29.09 -8.61
CA PHE A 424 27.36 29.67 -9.86
C PHE A 424 25.98 29.13 -10.24
N GLY A 425 25.79 27.81 -10.15
CA GLY A 425 24.48 27.17 -10.37
C GLY A 425 23.41 27.69 -9.40
N ALA A 426 23.74 27.80 -8.11
CA ALA A 426 22.85 28.36 -7.09
C ALA A 426 22.52 29.83 -7.37
N PHE A 427 23.51 30.63 -7.81
CA PHE A 427 23.28 32.02 -8.23
C PHE A 427 22.27 32.11 -9.38
N VAL A 428 22.44 31.30 -10.43
CA VAL A 428 21.51 31.26 -11.56
C VAL A 428 20.12 30.82 -11.11
N ILE A 429 20.01 29.72 -10.37
CA ILE A 429 18.73 29.16 -9.92
C ILE A 429 17.98 30.14 -9.02
N PHE A 430 18.63 30.70 -7.99
CA PHE A 430 17.97 31.61 -7.06
C PHE A 430 17.62 32.96 -7.71
N THR A 431 18.41 33.43 -8.67
CA THR A 431 18.07 34.60 -9.48
C THR A 431 16.83 34.33 -10.34
N LEU A 432 16.74 33.16 -10.99
CA LEU A 432 15.55 32.77 -11.75
C LEU A 432 14.32 32.63 -10.83
N MET A 433 14.47 32.04 -9.65
CA MET A 433 13.39 31.96 -8.65
C MET A 433 12.93 33.36 -8.20
N HIS A 434 13.84 34.32 -8.03
CA HIS A 434 13.49 35.71 -7.72
C HIS A 434 12.67 36.35 -8.85
N ILE A 435 13.07 36.16 -10.11
CA ILE A 435 12.35 36.67 -11.28
C ILE A 435 10.96 36.05 -11.37
N MET A 436 10.87 34.73 -11.25
CA MET A 436 9.60 33.98 -11.37
C MET A 436 8.66 34.30 -10.22
N GLY A 437 9.15 34.31 -8.98
CA GLY A 437 8.33 34.59 -7.79
C GLY A 437 7.74 35.99 -7.76
N ASN A 438 8.41 36.96 -8.38
CA ASN A 438 7.97 38.36 -8.46
C ASN A 438 7.30 38.73 -9.79
N TRP A 439 7.17 37.79 -10.73
CA TRP A 439 6.61 38.04 -12.05
C TRP A 439 5.15 38.52 -11.99
N PRO A 440 4.79 39.77 -12.36
CA PRO A 440 3.43 40.32 -12.21
C PRO A 440 2.35 39.54 -12.98
N ILE A 441 1.23 39.18 -12.32
CA ILE A 441 0.13 38.36 -12.90
C ILE A 441 -0.54 39.12 -14.04
N ALA A 442 -0.89 40.39 -13.83
CA ALA A 442 -1.48 41.24 -14.88
C ALA A 442 -0.59 41.41 -16.13
N ARG A 443 0.71 41.17 -16.04
CA ARG A 443 1.67 41.31 -17.17
C ARG A 443 2.23 39.97 -17.66
N GLY A 444 1.83 38.84 -17.05
CA GLY A 444 2.37 37.52 -17.29
C GLY A 444 1.31 36.54 -17.80
N SER A 445 1.69 35.67 -18.73
CA SER A 445 0.79 34.66 -19.25
C SER A 445 0.49 33.58 -18.21
N ALA A 446 -0.73 33.02 -18.27
CA ALA A 446 -1.10 31.88 -17.43
C ALA A 446 -0.14 30.68 -17.59
N GLN A 447 0.40 30.49 -18.80
CA GLN A 447 1.30 29.36 -19.10
C GLN A 447 2.62 29.46 -18.34
N VAL A 448 3.20 30.66 -18.22
CA VAL A 448 4.45 30.88 -17.46
C VAL A 448 4.25 30.54 -15.97
N LEU A 449 3.11 30.94 -15.40
CA LEU A 449 2.77 30.62 -14.00
C LEU A 449 2.52 29.13 -13.80
N ILE A 450 1.81 28.46 -14.71
CA ILE A 450 1.58 27.00 -14.65
C ILE A 450 2.92 26.26 -14.68
N VAL A 451 3.82 26.61 -15.59
CA VAL A 451 5.15 26.00 -15.71
C VAL A 451 5.98 26.25 -14.44
N ALA A 452 5.94 27.47 -13.89
CA ALA A 452 6.63 27.80 -12.65
C ALA A 452 6.18 26.91 -11.48
N PHE A 453 4.86 26.74 -11.33
CA PHE A 453 4.30 25.88 -10.28
C PHE A 453 4.61 24.40 -10.52
N TRP A 454 4.67 23.93 -11.76
CA TRP A 454 5.10 22.55 -12.09
C TRP A 454 6.55 22.29 -11.71
N LEU A 455 7.46 23.22 -12.04
CA LEU A 455 8.86 23.11 -11.62
C LEU A 455 8.99 23.10 -10.09
N GLY A 456 8.22 23.93 -9.38
CA GLY A 456 8.17 23.91 -7.92
C GLY A 456 7.65 22.59 -7.34
N MET A 457 6.60 22.01 -7.93
CA MET A 457 6.11 20.68 -7.56
C MET A 457 7.17 19.60 -7.80
N ALA A 458 7.85 19.62 -8.96
CA ALA A 458 8.91 18.67 -9.29
C ALA A 458 10.07 18.73 -8.28
N VAL A 459 10.49 19.93 -7.87
CA VAL A 459 11.48 20.09 -6.78
C VAL A 459 10.96 19.46 -5.50
N THR A 460 9.69 19.70 -5.14
CA THR A 460 9.10 19.11 -3.93
C THR A 460 9.06 17.58 -3.98
N VAL A 461 8.78 16.98 -5.14
CA VAL A 461 8.86 15.51 -5.35
C VAL A 461 10.26 15.00 -5.05
N VAL A 462 11.28 15.65 -5.62
CA VAL A 462 12.66 15.22 -5.44
C VAL A 462 13.12 15.39 -3.99
N LEU A 463 12.76 16.49 -3.34
CA LEU A 463 13.06 16.71 -1.92
C LEU A 463 12.35 15.71 -1.01
N THR A 464 11.11 15.33 -1.34
CA THR A 464 10.37 14.30 -0.61
C THR A 464 11.03 12.93 -0.80
N CYS A 465 11.52 12.61 -2.00
CA CYS A 465 12.30 11.40 -2.24
C CYS A 465 13.62 11.38 -1.46
N ALA A 466 14.25 12.54 -1.26
CA ALA A 466 15.43 12.64 -0.41
C ALA A 466 15.11 12.38 1.07
N VAL A 467 13.91 12.71 1.55
CA VAL A 467 13.44 12.30 2.88
C VAL A 467 13.31 10.78 2.97
N TYR A 468 12.94 10.08 1.89
CA TYR A 468 12.90 8.61 1.93
C TYR A 468 14.27 7.97 2.14
N ALA A 469 15.36 8.62 1.69
CA ALA A 469 16.70 8.16 2.03
C ALA A 469 16.99 8.20 3.54
N ALA A 470 16.22 8.96 4.32
CA ALA A 470 16.31 9.03 5.77
C ALA A 470 15.51 7.93 6.51
N LEU A 471 14.74 7.10 5.80
CA LEU A 471 14.05 5.95 6.38
C LEU A 471 15.03 4.98 7.03
N ASP A 472 14.58 4.26 8.05
CA ASP A 472 15.39 3.24 8.74
C ASP A 472 15.47 1.92 7.95
N ILE A 473 15.91 2.02 6.69
CA ILE A 473 16.05 0.91 5.74
C ILE A 473 17.46 0.94 5.18
N THR A 474 18.14 -0.21 5.11
CA THR A 474 19.43 -0.33 4.43
C THR A 474 19.22 -0.47 2.93
N TRP A 475 19.47 0.60 2.18
CA TRP A 475 19.34 0.63 0.73
C TRP A 475 20.49 -0.13 0.04
N GLY A 476 20.16 -1.11 -0.80
CA GLY A 476 21.12 -1.75 -1.71
C GLY A 476 21.07 -1.16 -3.14
N PRO A 477 22.05 -1.47 -4.01
CA PRO A 477 22.00 -1.08 -5.42
C PRO A 477 20.78 -1.71 -6.13
N PRO A 478 20.10 -1.00 -7.05
CA PRO A 478 20.42 0.31 -7.63
C PRO A 478 19.88 1.53 -6.83
N LEU A 479 19.07 1.31 -5.79
CA LEU A 479 18.42 2.40 -5.04
C LEU A 479 19.41 3.21 -4.19
N SER A 480 20.43 2.58 -3.63
CA SER A 480 21.49 3.26 -2.88
C SER A 480 22.20 4.33 -3.72
N ASP A 481 22.40 4.06 -5.00
CA ASP A 481 23.10 4.96 -5.92
C ASP A 481 22.17 6.09 -6.38
N PHE A 482 20.90 5.78 -6.61
CA PHE A 482 19.88 6.77 -6.89
C PHE A 482 19.73 7.79 -5.74
N PHE A 483 19.59 7.32 -4.48
CA PHE A 483 19.48 8.22 -3.34
C PHE A 483 20.76 9.04 -3.13
N ARG A 484 21.94 8.49 -3.44
CA ARG A 484 23.20 9.23 -3.38
C ARG A 484 23.21 10.44 -4.32
N VAL A 485 22.63 10.33 -5.52
CA VAL A 485 22.47 11.46 -6.44
C VAL A 485 21.49 12.49 -5.88
N LEU A 486 20.39 12.02 -5.26
CA LEU A 486 19.39 12.91 -4.66
C LEU A 486 19.89 13.65 -3.41
N GLN A 487 20.89 13.10 -2.68
CA GLN A 487 21.49 13.72 -1.50
C GLN A 487 22.16 15.08 -1.80
N PHE A 488 22.57 15.32 -3.06
CA PHE A 488 23.01 16.65 -3.50
C PHE A 488 21.91 17.71 -3.28
N LEU A 489 20.65 17.33 -3.50
CA LEU A 489 19.49 18.23 -3.37
C LEU A 489 18.98 18.37 -1.93
N SER A 490 19.39 17.47 -1.02
CA SER A 490 19.12 17.58 0.43
C SER A 490 20.28 18.21 1.21
N PHE A 491 21.25 18.82 0.52
CA PHE A 491 22.38 19.54 1.12
C PHE A 491 23.29 18.67 1.99
N ASP A 492 23.59 17.45 1.54
CA ASP A 492 24.59 16.61 2.20
C ASP A 492 26.01 17.16 1.96
N VAL A 493 26.70 17.47 3.05
CA VAL A 493 28.06 18.05 3.07
C VAL A 493 29.12 17.07 2.56
N ASN A 494 28.85 15.77 2.62
CA ASN A 494 29.77 14.73 2.17
C ASN A 494 29.85 14.68 0.64
N PHE A 495 28.76 14.98 -0.07
CA PHE A 495 28.72 15.00 -1.54
C PHE A 495 29.60 16.12 -2.11
N MET A 496 29.59 17.28 -1.46
CA MET A 496 30.34 18.47 -1.89
C MET A 496 31.82 18.45 -1.48
N HIS A 497 32.32 17.34 -0.94
CA HIS A 497 33.68 17.21 -0.41
C HIS A 497 34.06 18.36 0.54
N MET A 498 33.10 18.81 1.37
CA MET A 498 33.28 19.98 2.24
C MET A 498 34.37 19.79 3.28
N VAL A 499 34.67 18.53 3.65
CA VAL A 499 35.81 18.19 4.51
C VAL A 499 37.14 18.65 3.89
N CYS A 500 37.29 18.54 2.56
CA CYS A 500 38.48 19.00 1.84
C CYS A 500 38.56 20.53 1.73
N LEU A 501 37.42 21.22 1.67
CA LEU A 501 37.36 22.69 1.58
C LEU A 501 37.55 23.37 2.94
N LEU A 502 36.92 22.83 3.99
CA LEU A 502 36.95 23.38 5.34
C LEU A 502 38.15 22.88 6.16
N GLY A 503 38.85 21.84 5.69
CA GLY A 503 39.99 21.25 6.39
C GLY A 503 39.64 20.69 7.78
N SER A 504 38.36 20.36 8.01
CA SER A 504 37.84 19.98 9.33
C SER A 504 36.93 18.76 9.23
N THR A 505 37.18 17.77 10.09
CA THR A 505 36.34 16.59 10.32
C THR A 505 35.35 16.77 11.49
N SER A 506 35.32 17.95 12.13
CA SER A 506 34.39 18.21 13.25
C SER A 506 32.94 18.26 12.77
N VAL A 507 32.11 17.38 13.34
CA VAL A 507 30.68 17.24 13.05
C VAL A 507 29.92 18.53 13.34
N VAL A 508 30.26 19.22 14.43
CA VAL A 508 29.64 20.49 14.84
C VAL A 508 29.86 21.57 13.77
N ARG A 509 31.09 21.72 13.24
CA ARG A 509 31.39 22.73 12.19
C ARG A 509 30.67 22.43 10.88
N LEU A 510 30.60 21.16 10.49
CA LEU A 510 29.86 20.73 9.30
C LEU A 510 28.36 20.99 9.45
N TYR A 511 27.81 20.77 10.65
CA TYR A 511 26.41 21.08 10.94
C TYR A 511 26.11 22.58 10.91
N ILE A 512 26.99 23.43 11.46
CA ILE A 512 26.85 24.90 11.36
C ILE A 512 26.81 25.34 9.88
N PHE A 513 27.68 24.79 9.04
CA PHE A 513 27.68 25.09 7.61
C PHE A 513 26.34 24.74 6.93
N LYS A 514 25.76 23.58 7.27
CA LYS A 514 24.40 23.22 6.82
C LYS A 514 23.37 24.28 7.26
N LEU A 515 23.37 24.67 8.53
CA LEU A 515 22.42 25.67 9.06
C LEU A 515 22.54 27.06 8.40
N LEU A 516 23.71 27.41 7.86
CA LEU A 516 23.94 28.66 7.14
C LEU A 516 23.48 28.63 5.68
N PHE A 517 22.98 27.50 5.18
CA PHE A 517 22.52 27.36 3.80
C PHE A 517 21.42 28.36 3.44
N PHE A 518 20.34 28.43 4.23
CA PHE A 518 19.23 29.34 3.95
C PHE A 518 19.65 30.83 3.99
N PRO A 519 20.38 31.31 5.02
CA PRO A 519 20.95 32.65 5.02
C PRO A 519 21.81 32.93 3.78
N SER A 520 22.66 31.98 3.39
CA SER A 520 23.51 32.10 2.19
C SER A 520 22.68 32.18 0.91
N ALA A 521 21.63 31.38 0.79
CA ALA A 521 20.71 31.41 -0.34
C ALA A 521 19.92 32.74 -0.41
N CYS A 522 19.55 33.33 0.74
CA CYS A 522 18.98 34.67 0.79
C CYS A 522 19.98 35.75 0.33
N VAL A 523 21.25 35.67 0.74
CA VAL A 523 22.31 36.59 0.28
C VAL A 523 22.51 36.46 -1.24
N ILE A 524 22.62 35.24 -1.76
CA ILE A 524 22.73 34.97 -3.20
C ILE A 524 21.52 35.53 -3.96
N THR A 525 20.31 35.35 -3.43
CA THR A 525 19.08 35.92 -4.01
C THR A 525 19.13 37.45 -4.02
N CYS A 526 19.66 38.09 -2.98
CA CYS A 526 19.84 39.54 -2.95
C CYS A 526 20.86 40.02 -3.99
N LEU A 527 21.99 39.32 -4.13
CA LEU A 527 22.98 39.59 -5.18
C LEU A 527 22.35 39.46 -6.59
N GLY A 528 21.59 38.38 -6.82
CA GLY A 528 20.85 38.16 -8.06
C GLY A 528 19.83 39.25 -8.36
N ALA A 529 19.06 39.67 -7.34
CA ALA A 529 18.10 40.76 -7.45
C ALA A 529 18.77 42.10 -7.77
N MET A 530 19.94 42.39 -7.18
CA MET A 530 20.73 43.57 -7.53
C MET A 530 21.16 43.54 -9.00
N VAL A 531 21.68 42.40 -9.48
CA VAL A 531 22.06 42.23 -10.90
C VAL A 531 20.84 42.41 -11.82
N CYS A 532 19.70 41.82 -11.49
CA CYS A 532 18.45 42.01 -12.23
C CYS A 532 18.00 43.48 -12.27
N SER A 533 18.20 44.21 -11.18
CA SER A 533 17.85 45.64 -11.11
C SER A 533 18.77 46.53 -11.95
N ALA A 534 20.04 46.11 -12.15
CA ALA A 534 21.00 46.81 -13.00
C ALA A 534 20.76 46.55 -14.50
N LEU A 535 20.21 45.39 -14.87
CA LEU A 535 19.92 45.02 -16.25
C LEU A 535 18.55 45.57 -16.72
N PRO A 536 18.50 46.43 -17.77
CA PRO A 536 17.25 47.07 -18.22
C PRO A 536 16.13 46.08 -18.58
N GLY A 537 16.50 44.94 -19.15
CA GLY A 537 15.56 43.87 -19.52
C GLY A 537 14.92 43.17 -18.32
N CYS A 538 15.63 43.05 -17.18
CA CYS A 538 15.14 42.36 -15.99
C CYS A 538 14.47 43.30 -14.97
N ARG A 539 14.91 44.57 -14.92
CA ARG A 539 14.41 45.61 -14.00
C ARG A 539 12.87 45.78 -14.05
N ARG A 540 12.26 45.50 -15.20
CA ARG A 540 10.80 45.59 -15.40
C ARG A 540 10.00 44.44 -14.78
N PHE A 541 10.65 43.31 -14.51
CA PHE A 541 10.01 42.06 -14.06
C PHE A 541 10.33 41.73 -12.61
N ALA A 542 11.53 42.10 -12.12
CA ALA A 542 11.99 41.82 -10.77
C ALA A 542 12.75 43.02 -10.21
N GLY A 543 12.10 43.75 -9.29
CA GLY A 543 12.68 44.94 -8.65
C GLY A 543 13.42 44.58 -7.37
N PHE A 544 14.53 45.26 -7.11
CA PHE A 544 15.21 45.23 -5.82
C PHE A 544 14.46 46.11 -4.81
N ASN A 545 13.41 45.56 -4.19
CA ASN A 545 12.65 46.24 -3.14
C ASN A 545 12.29 45.28 -1.99
N GLY A 546 12.02 45.84 -0.81
CA GLY A 546 11.72 45.06 0.40
C GLY A 546 10.62 44.00 0.20
N PRO A 547 9.45 44.35 -0.36
CA PRO A 547 8.39 43.37 -0.64
C PRO A 547 8.82 42.21 -1.54
N ALA A 548 9.53 42.49 -2.63
CA ALA A 548 9.99 41.48 -3.58
C ALA A 548 11.03 40.54 -2.97
N LEU A 549 11.95 41.06 -2.16
CA LEU A 549 12.94 40.25 -1.45
C LEU A 549 12.28 39.36 -0.39
N GLN A 550 11.31 39.87 0.35
CA GLN A 550 10.56 39.08 1.33
C GLN A 550 9.75 37.96 0.66
N ASN A 551 9.13 38.26 -0.48
CA ASN A 551 8.43 37.27 -1.27
C ASN A 551 9.38 36.19 -1.81
N SER A 552 10.56 36.58 -2.30
CA SER A 552 11.57 35.61 -2.75
C SER A 552 12.11 34.76 -1.61
N ALA A 553 12.34 35.34 -0.43
CA ALA A 553 12.74 34.58 0.75
C ALA A 553 11.65 33.58 1.18
N GLY A 554 10.38 34.00 1.18
CA GLY A 554 9.25 33.11 1.46
C GLY A 554 9.03 32.03 0.40
N PHE A 555 9.21 32.37 -0.88
CA PHE A 555 9.15 31.42 -1.99
C PHE A 555 10.27 30.39 -1.91
N LEU A 556 11.50 30.83 -1.66
CA LEU A 556 12.65 29.97 -1.42
C LEU A 556 12.36 29.05 -0.23
N MET A 557 12.05 29.62 0.94
CA MET A 557 11.77 28.87 2.16
C MET A 557 10.65 27.84 1.97
N SER A 558 9.55 28.19 1.27
CA SER A 558 8.46 27.25 0.97
C SER A 558 8.89 26.13 0.01
N THR A 559 9.79 26.42 -0.94
CA THR A 559 10.27 25.45 -1.94
C THR A 559 11.22 24.42 -1.32
N ILE A 560 12.18 24.87 -0.50
CA ILE A 560 13.15 23.98 0.19
C ILE A 560 12.74 23.62 1.62
N PHE A 561 11.46 23.83 1.96
CA PHE A 561 10.96 23.72 3.32
C PHE A 561 11.17 22.33 3.93
N VAL A 562 10.95 21.28 3.11
CA VAL A 562 11.17 19.89 3.49
C VAL A 562 12.63 19.65 3.87
N ALA A 563 13.56 20.12 3.04
CA ALA A 563 15.00 19.94 3.26
C ALA A 563 15.49 20.70 4.51
N ILE A 564 15.07 21.96 4.69
CA ILE A 564 15.43 22.76 5.88
C ILE A 564 14.84 22.13 7.15
N SER A 565 13.60 21.62 7.08
CA SER A 565 12.96 20.95 8.21
C SER A 565 13.70 19.68 8.58
N LEU A 566 14.04 18.82 7.61
CA LEU A 566 14.80 17.60 7.84
C LEU A 566 16.20 17.89 8.41
N MET A 567 16.90 18.90 7.86
CA MET A 567 18.20 19.37 8.35
C MET A 567 18.13 19.84 9.82
N SER A 568 17.09 20.61 10.16
CA SER A 568 16.87 21.12 11.52
C SER A 568 16.58 19.98 12.51
N LEU A 569 16.03 18.86 12.02
CA LEU A 569 15.68 17.68 12.81
C LEU A 569 16.81 16.63 12.89
N GLU A 570 17.92 16.80 12.17
CA GLU A 570 19.02 15.82 12.12
C GLU A 570 19.56 15.45 13.51
N GLY A 571 19.68 16.39 14.45
CA GLY A 571 20.21 16.15 15.79
C GLY A 571 19.41 15.16 16.65
N PHE A 572 18.14 14.93 16.30
CA PHE A 572 17.24 14.02 17.01
C PHE A 572 17.15 12.63 16.38
N ARG A 573 17.81 12.42 15.24
CA ARG A 573 17.76 11.14 14.50
C ARG A 573 18.79 10.17 15.06
N CYS A 574 18.43 9.49 16.13
CA CYS A 574 19.26 8.47 16.77
C CYS A 574 18.89 7.07 16.27
N MET A 575 19.91 6.25 16.03
CA MET A 575 19.79 4.84 15.66
C MET A 575 20.18 3.98 16.86
N GLN A 576 19.39 2.94 17.12
CA GLN A 576 19.64 2.00 18.19
C GLN A 576 20.75 1.00 17.82
N ASN A 577 21.72 0.82 18.72
CA ASN A 577 22.79 -0.17 18.58
C ASN A 577 22.56 -1.40 19.47
N PRO A 578 23.20 -2.55 19.16
CA PRO A 578 23.08 -3.77 19.95
C PRO A 578 23.50 -3.62 21.42
N ASN A 579 24.39 -2.67 21.73
CA ASN A 579 24.85 -2.38 23.10
C ASN A 579 23.88 -1.50 23.92
N GLY A 580 22.74 -1.11 23.36
CA GLY A 580 21.76 -0.23 24.01
C GLY A 580 22.13 1.26 24.04
N LYS A 581 23.30 1.66 23.52
CA LYS A 581 23.68 3.06 23.32
C LYS A 581 23.24 3.52 21.93
N ASP A 582 22.50 4.62 21.83
CA ASP A 582 22.10 5.13 20.53
C ASP A 582 23.20 5.99 19.89
N THR A 583 23.33 5.97 18.56
CA THR A 583 24.26 6.84 17.80
C THR A 583 23.52 7.67 16.78
N LEU A 584 24.04 8.84 16.44
CA LEU A 584 23.43 9.73 15.45
C LEU A 584 23.43 9.08 14.06
N GLN A 585 22.29 9.05 13.38
CA GLN A 585 22.11 8.35 12.10
C GLN A 585 22.88 9.01 10.93
N THR A 586 23.07 10.33 10.98
CA THR A 586 23.83 11.08 9.97
C THR A 586 25.35 10.96 10.17
N ASP A 587 25.80 10.67 11.39
CA ASP A 587 27.19 10.42 11.73
C ASP A 587 27.28 9.45 12.91
N ASN A 588 27.49 8.17 12.60
CA ASN A 588 27.52 7.09 13.59
C ASN A 588 28.67 7.22 14.62
N SER A 589 29.60 8.17 14.45
CA SER A 589 30.66 8.41 15.42
C SER A 589 30.19 9.16 16.68
N VAL A 590 29.02 9.80 16.62
CA VAL A 590 28.47 10.59 17.73
C VAL A 590 27.46 9.73 18.50
N ILE A 591 27.74 9.47 19.78
CA ILE A 591 26.81 8.77 20.68
C ILE A 591 25.73 9.74 21.15
N CYS A 592 24.47 9.39 20.94
CA CYS A 592 23.33 10.18 21.38
C CYS A 592 23.26 10.23 22.92
N TRP A 593 22.92 11.39 23.45
CA TRP A 593 22.68 11.65 24.89
C TRP A 593 23.90 11.48 25.82
N ALA A 594 25.06 11.03 25.32
CA ALA A 594 26.27 10.78 26.10
C ALA A 594 27.08 12.04 26.50
N GLY A 595 26.67 13.25 26.05
CA GLY A 595 27.39 14.50 26.32
C GLY A 595 28.36 14.90 25.21
N GLY A 596 29.02 16.06 25.34
CA GLY A 596 29.94 16.59 24.31
C GLY A 596 29.23 17.10 23.06
N ASP A 597 29.63 16.61 21.89
CA ASP A 597 29.19 17.09 20.57
C ASP A 597 27.68 16.94 20.34
N HIS A 598 27.06 15.85 20.81
CA HIS A 598 25.62 15.62 20.61
C HIS A 598 24.77 16.67 21.31
N ARG A 599 25.13 17.11 22.52
CA ARG A 599 24.40 18.18 23.24
C ARG A 599 24.45 19.50 22.48
N VAL A 600 25.59 19.82 21.88
CA VAL A 600 25.75 21.03 21.06
C VAL A 600 24.90 20.92 19.79
N ILE A 601 24.89 19.76 19.13
CA ILE A 601 24.07 19.50 17.94
C ILE A 601 22.57 19.62 18.29
N VAL A 602 22.11 18.98 19.36
CA VAL A 602 20.71 19.09 19.82
C VAL A 602 20.36 20.54 20.14
N GLY A 603 21.22 21.28 20.85
CA GLY A 603 21.00 22.70 21.14
C GLY A 603 20.86 23.55 19.86
N MET A 604 21.72 23.32 18.88
CA MET A 604 21.63 23.97 17.56
C MET A 604 20.39 23.53 16.78
N SER A 605 19.99 22.26 16.85
CA SER A 605 18.77 21.74 16.22
C SER A 605 17.52 22.38 16.82
N VAL A 606 17.43 22.54 18.14
CA VAL A 606 16.32 23.26 18.78
C VAL A 606 16.25 24.70 18.29
N ALA A 607 17.39 25.41 18.28
CA ALA A 607 17.45 26.78 17.77
C ALA A 607 17.05 26.86 16.29
N ALA A 608 17.52 25.92 15.46
CA ALA A 608 17.17 25.84 14.05
C ALA A 608 15.67 25.55 13.83
N ILE A 609 15.08 24.63 14.59
CA ILE A 609 13.64 24.32 14.52
C ILE A 609 12.79 25.56 14.83
N LEU A 610 13.16 26.30 15.88
CA LEU A 610 12.48 27.53 16.28
C LEU A 610 12.63 28.62 15.21
N LEU A 611 13.84 28.82 14.70
CA LEU A 611 14.17 29.88 13.74
C LEU A 611 13.60 29.62 12.34
N TYR A 612 13.55 28.37 11.91
CA TYR A 612 13.20 27.98 10.55
C TYR A 612 11.77 27.43 10.45
N PRO A 613 11.46 26.14 10.72
CA PRO A 613 10.11 25.62 10.54
C PRO A 613 9.06 26.30 11.42
N VAL A 614 9.30 26.50 12.72
CA VAL A 614 8.29 27.06 13.63
C VAL A 614 7.99 28.52 13.29
N ALA A 615 9.01 29.37 13.16
CA ALA A 615 8.82 30.76 12.77
C ALA A 615 8.15 30.89 11.40
N PHE A 616 8.54 30.08 10.41
CA PHE A 616 7.95 30.13 9.08
C PHE A 616 6.49 29.66 9.07
N LEU A 617 6.15 28.59 9.79
CA LEU A 617 4.77 28.13 9.93
C LEU A 617 3.92 29.16 10.68
N ALA A 618 4.43 29.80 11.72
CA ALA A 618 3.73 30.87 12.44
C ALA A 618 3.46 32.09 11.53
N LEU A 619 4.49 32.55 10.80
CA LEU A 619 4.38 33.67 9.86
C LEU A 619 3.41 33.38 8.72
N THR A 620 3.47 32.17 8.14
CA THR A 620 2.57 31.76 7.06
C THR A 620 1.15 31.51 7.55
N ALA A 621 0.95 30.97 8.76
CA ALA A 621 -0.36 30.86 9.39
C ALA A 621 -1.00 32.25 9.57
N TRP A 622 -0.28 33.18 10.21
CA TRP A 622 -0.74 34.55 10.40
C TRP A 622 -1.10 35.22 9.07
N ALA A 623 -0.21 35.15 8.08
CA ALA A 623 -0.42 35.75 6.77
C ALA A 623 -1.61 35.13 6.00
N SER A 624 -1.79 33.80 6.07
CA SER A 624 -2.82 33.08 5.35
C SER A 624 -4.21 33.23 5.98
N PHE A 625 -4.34 33.11 7.31
CA PHE A 625 -5.64 33.23 7.98
C PHE A 625 -6.11 34.68 8.12
N GLN A 626 -5.19 35.65 8.17
CA GLN A 626 -5.50 37.08 8.19
C GLN A 626 -5.38 37.74 6.81
N PHE A 627 -5.35 36.96 5.73
CA PHE A 627 -5.08 37.47 4.39
C PHE A 627 -6.05 38.56 3.94
N GLY A 628 -7.36 38.39 4.19
CA GLY A 628 -8.40 39.36 3.83
C GLY A 628 -8.21 40.72 4.51
N PRO A 629 -8.25 40.79 5.85
CA PRO A 629 -8.06 42.04 6.60
C PRO A 629 -6.73 42.74 6.30
N LEU A 630 -5.63 41.98 6.18
CA LEU A 630 -4.30 42.53 5.91
C LEU A 630 -4.18 43.09 4.49
N THR A 631 -4.82 42.46 3.51
CA THR A 631 -4.85 42.98 2.14
C THR A 631 -5.63 44.30 2.06
N VAL A 632 -6.74 44.42 2.79
CA VAL A 632 -7.50 45.67 2.90
C VAL A 632 -6.67 46.78 3.55
N LYS A 633 -5.94 46.47 4.64
CA LYS A 633 -5.18 47.45 5.41
C LYS A 633 -3.89 47.93 4.70
N TYR A 634 -3.16 47.01 4.06
CA TYR A 634 -1.82 47.27 3.53
C TYR A 634 -1.74 47.21 2.00
N GLY A 635 -2.82 46.85 1.32
CA GLY A 635 -2.93 46.83 -0.15
C GLY A 635 -1.89 45.95 -0.84
N ILE A 636 -1.39 46.45 -1.97
CA ILE A 636 -0.42 45.77 -2.85
C ILE A 636 0.88 45.43 -2.14
N TRP A 637 1.27 46.24 -1.15
CA TRP A 637 2.52 46.03 -0.45
C TRP A 637 2.51 44.72 0.35
N PHE A 638 1.38 44.40 0.98
CA PHE A 638 1.21 43.10 1.66
C PHE A 638 1.06 41.96 0.64
N THR A 639 0.20 42.08 -0.36
CA THR A 639 0.00 41.01 -1.35
C THR A 639 1.26 40.68 -2.14
N SER A 640 2.14 41.67 -2.34
CA SER A 640 3.45 41.48 -2.98
C SER A 640 4.41 40.69 -2.10
N ARG A 641 4.37 40.86 -0.76
CA ARG A 641 5.23 40.16 0.21
C ARG A 641 4.88 38.68 0.37
N VAL A 642 3.59 38.38 0.40
CA VAL A 642 3.08 37.01 0.65
C VAL A 642 2.62 36.33 -0.65
N ARG A 643 3.13 36.81 -1.79
CA ARG A 643 2.73 36.36 -3.11
C ARG A 643 3.04 34.90 -3.36
N PHE A 644 4.10 34.37 -2.75
CA PHE A 644 4.43 32.94 -2.77
C PHE A 644 3.32 32.05 -2.18
N LEU A 645 2.47 32.58 -1.28
CA LEU A 645 1.29 31.89 -0.76
C LEU A 645 0.06 32.10 -1.67
N SER A 646 -0.21 33.36 -2.03
CA SER A 646 -1.46 33.75 -2.68
C SER A 646 -1.49 33.52 -4.21
N SER A 647 -0.34 33.53 -4.89
CA SER A 647 -0.29 33.39 -6.35
C SER A 647 -0.65 31.98 -6.85
N ARG A 648 -0.38 30.95 -6.03
CA ARG A 648 -0.61 29.54 -6.34
C ARG A 648 -2.04 29.07 -6.05
N MET A 649 -2.70 29.70 -5.08
CA MET A 649 -4.05 29.32 -4.62
C MET A 649 -5.13 30.23 -5.23
N LYS A 650 -6.36 29.73 -5.25
CA LYS A 650 -7.54 30.56 -5.48
C LYS A 650 -7.70 31.61 -4.35
N PRO A 651 -8.29 32.78 -4.62
CA PRO A 651 -8.50 33.84 -3.63
C PRO A 651 -9.18 33.38 -2.33
N ASP A 652 -10.13 32.46 -2.42
CA ASP A 652 -10.90 31.96 -1.27
C ASP A 652 -10.18 30.83 -0.52
N CYS A 653 -9.05 30.36 -1.06
CA CYS A 653 -8.34 29.18 -0.58
C CYS A 653 -6.89 29.49 -0.15
N VAL A 654 -6.55 30.75 0.14
CA VAL A 654 -5.17 31.13 0.52
C VAL A 654 -4.69 30.42 1.80
N ALA A 655 -5.60 30.05 2.69
CA ALA A 655 -5.30 29.21 3.87
C ALA A 655 -4.73 27.82 3.50
N TYR A 656 -5.09 27.29 2.32
CA TYR A 656 -4.56 26.02 1.83
C TYR A 656 -3.04 26.06 1.58
N ALA A 657 -2.49 27.25 1.29
CA ALA A 657 -1.05 27.44 1.16
C ALA A 657 -0.30 27.21 2.49
N PHE A 658 -0.91 27.49 3.64
CA PHE A 658 -0.33 27.17 4.94
C PHE A 658 -0.33 25.65 5.16
N TRP A 659 -1.46 24.99 4.91
CA TRP A 659 -1.59 23.53 5.05
C TRP A 659 -0.64 22.74 4.14
N TRP A 660 -0.33 23.26 2.96
CA TRP A 660 0.74 22.72 2.11
C TRP A 660 2.09 22.65 2.84
N ASN A 661 2.47 23.72 3.54
CA ASN A 661 3.72 23.75 4.30
C ASN A 661 3.62 22.83 5.53
N VAL A 662 2.47 22.76 6.21
CA VAL A 662 2.25 21.82 7.32
C VAL A 662 2.45 20.37 6.88
N ARG A 663 1.87 19.97 5.74
CA ARG A 663 2.11 18.65 5.14
C ARG A 663 3.60 18.40 4.90
N ASN A 664 4.31 19.36 4.32
CA ASN A 664 5.75 19.26 4.05
C ASN A 664 6.59 19.13 5.34
N PHE A 665 6.22 19.83 6.41
CA PHE A 665 6.85 19.67 7.72
C PHE A 665 6.57 18.28 8.32
N PHE A 666 5.33 17.82 8.22
CA PHE A 666 4.95 16.48 8.68
C PHE A 666 5.75 15.40 7.96
N ILE A 667 5.91 15.49 6.64
CA ILE A 667 6.77 14.58 5.87
C ILE A 667 8.21 14.58 6.43
N ALA A 668 8.78 15.75 6.77
CA ALA A 668 10.13 15.83 7.33
C ALA A 668 10.24 15.29 8.77
N ILE A 669 9.16 15.28 9.56
CA ILE A 669 9.18 14.84 10.97
C ILE A 669 9.07 13.31 11.13
N VAL A 670 8.47 12.62 10.16
CA VAL A 670 8.20 11.18 10.22
C VAL A 670 9.45 10.33 10.54
N PRO A 671 10.62 10.56 9.91
CA PRO A 671 11.83 9.78 10.22
C PRO A 671 12.32 9.94 11.67
N VAL A 672 11.92 11.04 12.35
CA VAL A 672 12.31 11.32 13.74
C VAL A 672 11.30 10.74 14.72
N VAL A 673 9.99 10.94 14.48
CA VAL A 673 8.92 10.51 15.41
C VAL A 673 8.82 8.98 15.50
N ALA A 674 9.04 8.29 14.38
CA ALA A 674 8.97 6.83 14.30
C ALA A 674 10.37 6.21 14.11
N SER A 675 11.40 6.75 14.75
CA SER A 675 12.76 6.20 14.69
C SER A 675 12.79 4.74 15.19
N GLY A 676 13.49 3.85 14.51
CA GLY A 676 13.57 2.43 14.87
C GLY A 676 12.39 1.56 14.40
N ASN A 677 11.35 2.15 13.81
CA ASN A 677 10.21 1.41 13.26
C ASN A 677 9.86 1.87 11.84
N TYR A 678 10.48 1.25 10.84
CA TYR A 678 10.26 1.61 9.43
C TYR A 678 8.81 1.39 8.98
N ALA A 679 8.09 0.41 9.52
CA ALA A 679 6.69 0.15 9.17
C ALA A 679 5.79 1.32 9.60
N ALA A 680 6.01 1.83 10.81
CA ALA A 680 5.33 3.04 11.30
C ALA A 680 5.68 4.27 10.45
N GLN A 681 6.95 4.43 10.03
CA GLN A 681 7.35 5.52 9.14
C GLN A 681 6.59 5.48 7.81
N VAL A 682 6.57 4.33 7.14
CA VAL A 682 5.87 4.15 5.85
C VAL A 682 4.37 4.42 5.99
N PHE A 683 3.74 3.90 7.06
CA PHE A 683 2.33 4.14 7.34
C PHE A 683 2.01 5.63 7.52
N LEU A 684 2.80 6.35 8.33
CA LEU A 684 2.60 7.78 8.56
C LEU A 684 2.76 8.61 7.28
N PHE A 685 3.71 8.26 6.41
CA PHE A 685 3.82 8.88 5.09
C PHE A 685 2.57 8.64 4.25
N MET A 686 2.11 7.40 4.13
CA MET A 686 0.89 7.07 3.37
C MET A 686 -0.33 7.82 3.90
N ALA A 687 -0.51 7.87 5.23
CA ALA A 687 -1.59 8.61 5.87
C ALA A 687 -1.54 10.10 5.54
N ALA A 688 -0.34 10.71 5.54
CA ALA A 688 -0.17 12.12 5.18
C ALA A 688 -0.55 12.41 3.71
N PHE A 689 -0.16 11.54 2.77
CA PHE A 689 -0.53 11.71 1.36
C PHE A 689 -2.03 11.44 1.11
N LEU A 690 -2.62 10.45 1.78
CA LEU A 690 -4.06 10.18 1.68
C LEU A 690 -4.91 11.33 2.23
N ALA A 691 -4.57 11.83 3.42
CA ALA A 691 -5.24 13.00 3.99
C ALA A 691 -5.09 14.23 3.08
N TRP A 692 -3.90 14.41 2.48
CA TRP A 692 -3.68 15.47 1.49
C TRP A 692 -4.57 15.31 0.25
N ILE A 693 -4.68 14.12 -0.33
CA ILE A 693 -5.52 13.87 -1.52
C ILE A 693 -7.00 14.18 -1.21
N VAL A 694 -7.53 13.72 -0.07
CA VAL A 694 -8.92 13.97 0.32
C VAL A 694 -9.21 15.47 0.46
N THR A 695 -8.33 16.18 1.16
CA THR A 695 -8.48 17.64 1.35
C THR A 695 -8.28 18.43 0.05
N GLN A 696 -7.37 17.97 -0.81
CA GLN A 696 -7.08 18.59 -2.10
C GLN A 696 -8.23 18.43 -3.10
N LEU A 697 -8.78 17.22 -3.24
CA LEU A 697 -9.85 16.93 -4.19
C LEU A 697 -11.18 17.56 -3.77
N SER A 698 -11.46 17.65 -2.47
CA SER A 698 -12.71 18.26 -1.97
C SER A 698 -12.78 19.78 -2.20
N ARG A 699 -11.65 20.48 -2.18
CA ARG A 699 -11.61 21.95 -2.30
C ARG A 699 -11.03 22.47 -3.61
N CYS A 700 -10.25 21.66 -4.32
CA CYS A 700 -9.57 22.02 -5.58
C CYS A 700 -8.96 23.44 -5.53
N CYS A 701 -8.17 23.69 -4.48
CA CYS A 701 -7.67 25.01 -4.10
C CYS A 701 -6.63 25.62 -5.05
N TRP A 702 -5.98 24.80 -5.89
CA TRP A 702 -5.02 25.33 -6.85
C TRP A 702 -5.70 26.25 -7.86
N ARG A 703 -5.04 27.36 -8.18
CA ARG A 703 -5.59 28.41 -9.05
C ARG A 703 -5.98 27.90 -10.44
N PHE A 704 -5.14 27.04 -11.03
CA PHE A 704 -5.41 26.44 -12.33
C PHE A 704 -5.91 25.00 -12.19
N PRO A 705 -7.01 24.59 -12.85
CA PRO A 705 -7.57 23.25 -12.73
C PRO A 705 -6.56 22.11 -13.00
N VAL A 706 -5.67 22.30 -13.97
CA VAL A 706 -4.65 21.31 -14.33
C VAL A 706 -3.68 21.02 -13.16
N LEU A 707 -3.41 22.00 -12.29
CA LEU A 707 -2.54 21.81 -11.13
C LEU A 707 -3.18 20.92 -10.07
N ASN A 708 -4.51 20.95 -9.95
CA ASN A 708 -5.23 20.06 -9.03
C ASN A 708 -5.08 18.59 -9.44
N ILE A 709 -5.19 18.30 -10.74
CA ILE A 709 -5.03 16.93 -11.26
C ILE A 709 -3.58 16.45 -11.04
N LEU A 710 -2.61 17.33 -11.28
CA LEU A 710 -1.20 16.98 -11.15
C LEU A 710 -0.74 16.77 -9.71
N ASP A 711 -1.18 17.59 -8.77
CA ASP A 711 -0.86 17.40 -7.34
C ASP A 711 -1.44 16.08 -6.81
N ALA A 712 -2.67 15.73 -7.23
CA ALA A 712 -3.28 14.44 -6.93
C ALA A 712 -2.46 13.28 -7.54
N ALA A 713 -2.09 13.37 -8.82
CA ALA A 713 -1.29 12.35 -9.50
C ALA A 713 0.08 12.15 -8.82
N VAL A 714 0.78 13.24 -8.50
CA VAL A 714 2.05 13.21 -7.77
C VAL A 714 1.89 12.55 -6.40
N SER A 715 0.83 12.87 -5.66
CA SER A 715 0.58 12.30 -4.33
C SER A 715 0.25 10.80 -4.41
N VAL A 716 -0.52 10.36 -5.42
CA VAL A 716 -0.76 8.94 -5.70
C VAL A 716 0.53 8.22 -6.05
N THR A 717 1.42 8.82 -6.85
CA THR A 717 2.73 8.25 -7.14
C THR A 717 3.57 8.03 -5.88
N HIS A 718 3.57 8.99 -4.93
CA HIS A 718 4.29 8.80 -3.67
C HIS A 718 3.73 7.64 -2.84
N ILE A 719 2.41 7.45 -2.83
CA ILE A 719 1.78 6.29 -2.17
C ILE A 719 2.21 4.99 -2.85
N LEU A 720 2.16 4.91 -4.19
CA LEU A 720 2.61 3.73 -4.93
C LEU A 720 4.09 3.40 -4.66
N LEU A 721 4.93 4.43 -4.61
CA LEU A 721 6.34 4.30 -4.29
C LEU A 721 6.56 3.75 -2.87
N LEU A 722 5.82 4.25 -1.88
CA LEU A 722 5.87 3.76 -0.51
C LEU A 722 5.38 2.30 -0.40
N CYS A 723 4.38 1.90 -1.19
CA CYS A 723 3.96 0.50 -1.29
C CYS A 723 5.09 -0.40 -1.82
N LEU A 724 5.82 0.06 -2.86
CA LEU A 724 6.97 -0.67 -3.40
C LEU A 724 8.14 -0.72 -2.41
N PHE A 725 8.37 0.32 -1.60
CA PHE A 725 9.35 0.28 -0.51
C PHE A 725 8.97 -0.70 0.59
N ALA A 726 7.69 -0.76 0.98
CA ALA A 726 7.21 -1.75 1.95
C ALA A 726 7.47 -3.18 1.46
N LEU A 727 7.20 -3.46 0.18
CA LEU A 727 7.47 -4.76 -0.46
C LEU A 727 8.96 -5.11 -0.47
N LEU A 728 9.84 -4.13 -0.71
CA LEU A 728 11.30 -4.32 -0.63
C LEU A 728 11.79 -4.64 0.79
N ALA A 729 11.20 -3.97 1.79
CA ALA A 729 11.58 -4.16 3.19
C ALA A 729 11.13 -5.52 3.73
N SER A 730 10.00 -6.06 3.25
CA SER A 730 9.48 -7.38 3.62
C SER A 730 9.99 -8.53 2.74
N ALA A 731 10.83 -8.24 1.74
CA ALA A 731 11.32 -9.25 0.80
C ALA A 731 12.34 -10.18 1.47
N ASP A 732 11.93 -11.42 1.74
CA ASP A 732 12.82 -12.57 1.96
C ASP A 732 13.73 -12.81 0.73
N GLU A 733 14.76 -13.64 0.88
CA GLU A 733 15.81 -13.89 -0.12
C GLU A 733 15.31 -14.31 -1.53
N GLY A 734 14.02 -14.65 -1.68
CA GLY A 734 13.41 -15.08 -2.95
C GLY A 734 12.91 -13.98 -3.89
N ILE A 735 12.77 -12.71 -3.45
CA ILE A 735 12.36 -11.60 -4.34
C ILE A 735 13.60 -10.84 -4.82
N ASP A 736 13.78 -10.74 -6.14
CA ASP A 736 14.89 -9.99 -6.74
C ASP A 736 14.77 -8.49 -6.46
N ARG A 737 15.48 -8.05 -5.41
CA ARG A 737 15.55 -6.65 -4.95
C ARG A 737 16.04 -5.70 -6.04
N THR A 738 16.83 -6.20 -7.00
CA THR A 738 17.35 -5.37 -8.10
C THR A 738 16.24 -5.00 -9.08
N SER A 739 15.42 -5.97 -9.48
CA SER A 739 14.27 -5.75 -10.36
C SER A 739 13.25 -4.77 -9.76
N VAL A 740 12.89 -4.94 -8.48
CA VAL A 740 11.97 -4.02 -7.80
C VAL A 740 12.59 -2.62 -7.66
N GLY A 741 13.90 -2.54 -7.39
CA GLY A 741 14.64 -1.28 -7.39
C GLY A 741 14.58 -0.54 -8.73
N TRP A 742 14.75 -1.25 -9.86
CA TRP A 742 14.61 -0.67 -11.20
C TRP A 742 13.18 -0.24 -11.52
N CYS A 743 12.16 -0.98 -11.06
CA CYS A 743 10.76 -0.56 -11.20
C CYS A 743 10.49 0.77 -10.48
N ILE A 744 11.02 0.95 -9.27
CA ILE A 744 10.89 2.19 -8.50
C ILE A 744 11.57 3.37 -9.22
N ILE A 745 12.81 3.18 -9.66
CA ILE A 745 13.56 4.21 -10.39
C ILE A 745 12.82 4.57 -11.69
N SER A 746 12.31 3.58 -12.41
CA SER A 746 11.56 3.79 -13.66
C SER A 746 10.26 4.56 -13.41
N LEU A 747 9.52 4.24 -12.35
CA LEU A 747 8.31 4.97 -11.96
C LEU A 747 8.62 6.45 -11.65
N LEU A 748 9.67 6.71 -10.87
CA LEU A 748 10.11 8.07 -10.54
C LEU A 748 10.55 8.87 -11.78
N ILE A 749 11.39 8.28 -12.63
CA ILE A 749 11.84 8.92 -13.87
C ILE A 749 10.66 9.17 -14.80
N THR A 750 9.70 8.24 -14.89
CA THR A 750 8.50 8.42 -15.71
C THR A 750 7.68 9.61 -15.23
N VAL A 751 7.47 9.76 -13.92
CA VAL A 751 6.71 10.90 -13.38
C VAL A 751 7.45 12.22 -13.61
N LEU A 752 8.75 12.28 -13.34
CA LEU A 752 9.55 13.48 -13.58
C LEU A 752 9.60 13.85 -15.07
N THR A 753 9.77 12.87 -15.96
CA THR A 753 9.76 13.09 -17.41
C THR A 753 8.39 13.51 -17.90
N CYS A 754 7.28 12.94 -17.40
CA CYS A 754 5.93 13.41 -17.72
C CYS A 754 5.70 14.86 -17.27
N LEU A 755 6.15 15.25 -16.07
CA LEU A 755 6.04 16.63 -15.59
C LEU A 755 6.86 17.60 -16.46
N ILE A 756 8.10 17.22 -16.82
CA ILE A 756 8.98 18.01 -17.69
C ILE A 756 8.42 18.08 -19.11
N LEU A 757 7.98 16.97 -19.70
CA LEU A 757 7.39 16.92 -21.04
C LEU A 757 6.09 17.71 -21.10
N ALA A 758 5.25 17.62 -20.07
CA ALA A 758 4.10 18.48 -19.97
C ALA A 758 4.54 19.95 -19.95
N ALA A 759 5.53 20.32 -19.10
CA ALA A 759 6.04 21.69 -19.00
C ALA A 759 6.57 22.18 -20.34
N VAL A 760 7.39 21.39 -21.02
CA VAL A 760 7.94 21.67 -22.35
C VAL A 760 6.82 21.77 -23.38
N LEU A 761 5.85 20.86 -23.40
CA LEU A 761 4.69 20.93 -24.29
C LEU A 761 3.90 22.22 -24.05
N LYS A 762 3.68 22.61 -22.79
CA LYS A 762 3.01 23.87 -22.45
C LYS A 762 3.86 25.09 -22.82
N ILE A 763 5.18 25.06 -22.66
CA ILE A 763 6.09 26.12 -23.13
C ILE A 763 6.04 26.21 -24.67
N VAL A 764 6.09 25.09 -25.38
CA VAL A 764 6.00 25.04 -26.85
C VAL A 764 4.64 25.55 -27.31
N LEU A 765 3.56 25.13 -26.67
CA LEU A 765 2.22 25.65 -26.92
C LEU A 765 2.09 27.13 -26.53
N HIS A 766 2.85 27.60 -25.54
CA HIS A 766 2.88 29.00 -25.11
C HIS A 766 3.66 29.89 -26.08
N LEU A 767 4.84 29.45 -26.54
CA LEU A 767 5.60 30.09 -27.61
C LEU A 767 4.81 30.09 -28.93
N ARG A 768 3.88 29.14 -29.08
CA ARG A 768 2.89 29.10 -30.16
C ARG A 768 1.55 29.76 -29.79
N SER A 769 1.39 30.36 -28.61
CA SER A 769 0.07 30.77 -28.13
C SER A 769 -0.46 31.84 -29.05
N LYS A 770 -1.45 31.43 -29.84
CA LYS A 770 -2.22 32.31 -30.68
C LYS A 770 -3.12 33.13 -29.77
N ILE A 771 -3.34 34.36 -30.20
CA ILE A 771 -4.48 35.15 -29.79
C ILE A 771 -5.71 34.24 -29.93
N VAL A 772 -6.39 33.98 -28.80
CA VAL A 772 -7.55 33.07 -28.73
C VAL A 772 -8.81 33.82 -29.12
N PHE A 773 -8.88 35.09 -28.72
CA PHE A 773 -10.04 35.96 -28.96
C PHE A 773 -9.63 37.13 -29.85
N ASP A 774 -10.39 37.33 -30.91
CA ASP A 774 -10.26 38.52 -31.73
C ASP A 774 -10.69 39.78 -30.96
N LEU A 775 -11.74 39.70 -30.14
CA LEU A 775 -12.30 40.85 -29.43
C LEU A 775 -12.66 40.50 -27.99
N PHE A 776 -12.29 41.34 -27.03
CA PHE A 776 -12.79 41.30 -25.65
C PHE A 776 -13.73 42.48 -25.42
N ILE A 777 -14.91 42.25 -24.85
CA ILE A 777 -15.87 43.32 -24.56
C ILE A 777 -15.94 43.59 -23.06
N THR A 778 -15.47 44.77 -22.64
CA THR A 778 -15.61 45.30 -21.28
C THR A 778 -16.88 46.11 -21.16
N HIS A 779 -17.72 45.81 -20.16
CA HIS A 779 -19.01 46.47 -19.98
C HIS A 779 -19.52 46.47 -18.53
N HIS A 780 -20.47 47.35 -18.24
CA HIS A 780 -21.16 47.38 -16.95
C HIS A 780 -22.32 46.36 -16.91
N LYS A 781 -22.38 45.47 -15.90
CA LYS A 781 -23.32 44.33 -15.86
C LYS A 781 -24.79 44.73 -15.94
N SER A 782 -25.22 45.79 -15.24
CA SER A 782 -26.64 46.19 -15.29
C SER A 782 -26.97 47.20 -16.39
N ALA A 783 -25.99 48.04 -16.76
CA ALA A 783 -26.24 49.15 -17.69
C ALA A 783 -25.96 48.78 -19.16
N ALA A 784 -25.10 47.80 -19.41
CA ALA A 784 -24.59 47.49 -20.74
C ALA A 784 -24.55 46.01 -21.12
N ALA A 785 -24.98 45.06 -20.27
CA ALA A 785 -24.88 43.63 -20.58
C ALA A 785 -25.65 43.21 -21.83
N LEU A 786 -26.87 43.76 -22.00
CA LEU A 786 -27.69 43.51 -23.18
C LEU A 786 -26.98 43.97 -24.46
N TYR A 787 -26.50 45.22 -24.45
CA TYR A 787 -25.80 45.82 -25.57
C TYR A 787 -24.47 45.12 -25.86
N ALA A 788 -23.72 44.71 -24.84
CA ALA A 788 -22.49 43.94 -24.98
C ALA A 788 -22.73 42.62 -25.71
N ARG A 789 -23.84 41.93 -25.40
CA ARG A 789 -24.22 40.71 -26.11
C ARG A 789 -24.73 40.98 -27.52
N GLN A 790 -25.48 42.05 -27.74
CA GLN A 790 -25.90 42.45 -29.08
C GLN A 790 -24.68 42.73 -29.96
N VAL A 791 -23.71 43.49 -29.46
CA VAL A 791 -22.43 43.77 -30.11
C VAL A 791 -21.68 42.48 -30.44
N LYS A 792 -21.56 41.56 -29.49
CA LYS A 792 -21.00 40.22 -29.73
C LYS A 792 -21.74 39.47 -30.85
N THR A 793 -23.07 39.53 -30.85
CA THR A 793 -23.93 38.85 -31.83
C THR A 793 -23.74 39.43 -33.22
N VAL A 794 -23.63 40.75 -33.34
CA VAL A 794 -23.32 41.45 -34.60
C VAL A 794 -21.95 41.02 -35.13
N PHE A 795 -20.88 41.11 -34.33
CA PHE A 795 -19.53 40.74 -34.78
C PHE A 795 -19.40 39.27 -35.21
N GLN A 796 -20.03 38.36 -34.45
CA GLN A 796 -20.07 36.94 -34.79
C GLN A 796 -20.99 36.63 -35.98
N GLY A 797 -21.96 37.50 -36.29
CA GLY A 797 -22.81 37.38 -37.47
C GLY A 797 -22.11 37.81 -38.76
N MET A 798 -21.22 38.79 -38.66
CA MET A 798 -20.51 39.37 -39.80
C MET A 798 -19.27 38.57 -40.22
N SER A 799 -18.78 37.66 -39.37
CA SER A 799 -17.46 37.03 -39.54
C SER A 799 -17.28 35.79 -38.66
N LYS A 800 -16.15 35.10 -38.80
CA LYS A 800 -15.75 34.01 -37.89
C LYS A 800 -14.98 34.51 -36.65
N LEU A 801 -15.11 35.79 -36.28
CA LEU A 801 -14.36 36.38 -35.18
C LEU A 801 -14.73 35.73 -33.84
N THR A 802 -13.72 35.46 -33.02
CA THR A 802 -13.91 34.94 -31.66
C THR A 802 -14.03 36.09 -30.67
N VAL A 803 -15.21 36.26 -30.07
CA VAL A 803 -15.50 37.36 -29.13
C VAL A 803 -15.66 36.83 -27.70
N PHE A 804 -14.85 37.32 -26.79
CA PHE A 804 -14.95 37.06 -25.36
C PHE A 804 -15.92 38.02 -24.69
N LEU A 805 -16.78 37.47 -23.82
CA LEU A 805 -17.73 38.22 -23.00
C LEU A 805 -17.74 37.56 -21.61
N ASP A 806 -17.39 38.31 -20.59
CA ASP A 806 -17.31 37.89 -19.17
C ASP A 806 -18.58 37.20 -18.66
N VAL A 807 -19.78 37.66 -19.06
CA VAL A 807 -21.07 37.08 -18.68
C VAL A 807 -21.27 35.63 -19.19
N ASP A 808 -20.49 35.20 -20.20
CA ASP A 808 -20.53 33.82 -20.67
C ASP A 808 -19.68 32.86 -19.81
N GLU A 809 -18.75 33.37 -18.98
CA GLU A 809 -17.78 32.61 -18.18
C GLU A 809 -17.76 33.07 -16.70
N LEU A 810 -18.93 33.10 -16.05
CA LEU A 810 -19.10 33.59 -14.67
C LEU A 810 -18.47 32.70 -13.57
N GLU A 811 -18.12 31.45 -13.88
CA GLU A 811 -17.64 30.48 -12.88
C GLU A 811 -16.16 30.69 -12.48
N CYS A 812 -15.37 31.44 -13.27
CA CYS A 812 -13.93 31.59 -13.03
C CYS A 812 -13.41 33.00 -13.36
N LEU A 813 -13.82 33.99 -12.55
CA LEU A 813 -13.45 35.41 -12.72
C LEU A 813 -11.93 35.66 -12.65
N ASP A 814 -11.16 34.76 -12.01
CA ASP A 814 -9.69 34.83 -11.96
C ASP A 814 -9.01 34.66 -13.33
N TYR A 815 -9.73 34.13 -14.32
CA TYR A 815 -9.24 33.94 -15.68
C TYR A 815 -9.24 35.24 -16.51
N ILE A 816 -10.03 36.25 -16.10
CA ILE A 816 -10.28 37.47 -16.88
C ILE A 816 -8.99 38.18 -17.33
N PRO A 817 -7.98 38.43 -16.46
CA PRO A 817 -6.74 39.10 -16.89
C PRO A 817 -6.01 38.31 -17.99
N PHE A 818 -6.04 36.98 -17.92
CA PHE A 818 -5.40 36.12 -18.92
C PHE A 818 -6.21 36.07 -20.21
N ALA A 819 -7.54 36.09 -20.13
CA ALA A 819 -8.41 36.20 -21.29
C ALA A 819 -8.13 37.51 -22.04
N VAL A 820 -8.04 38.65 -21.34
CA VAL A 820 -7.65 39.94 -21.92
C VAL A 820 -6.29 39.85 -22.61
N GLN A 821 -5.28 39.27 -21.97
CA GLN A 821 -3.94 39.09 -22.57
C GLN A 821 -3.96 38.26 -23.87
N GLN A 822 -4.92 37.35 -24.02
CA GLN A 822 -5.07 36.50 -25.21
C GLN A 822 -5.97 37.12 -26.27
N THR A 823 -6.22 38.44 -26.21
CA THR A 823 -7.09 39.15 -27.14
C THR A 823 -6.33 40.09 -28.08
N ARG A 824 -6.86 40.29 -29.30
CA ARG A 824 -6.30 41.24 -30.28
C ARG A 824 -6.67 42.68 -29.95
N GLN A 825 -7.87 42.91 -29.44
CA GLN A 825 -8.40 44.24 -29.15
C GLN A 825 -9.40 44.19 -27.99
N LEU A 826 -9.32 45.20 -27.14
CA LEU A 826 -10.29 45.46 -26.08
C LEU A 826 -11.31 46.50 -26.55
N LEU A 827 -12.60 46.18 -26.47
CA LEU A 827 -13.71 47.08 -26.74
C LEU A 827 -14.36 47.49 -25.42
N VAL A 828 -14.27 48.77 -25.07
CA VAL A 828 -14.87 49.33 -23.86
C VAL A 828 -16.21 49.97 -24.23
N ILE A 829 -17.29 49.42 -23.68
CA ILE A 829 -18.62 50.02 -23.78
C ILE A 829 -18.74 51.07 -22.67
N MET A 830 -18.64 52.32 -23.08
CA MET A 830 -18.66 53.48 -22.19
C MET A 830 -20.07 53.73 -21.66
N THR A 831 -20.20 53.64 -20.34
CA THR A 831 -21.40 54.02 -19.57
C THR A 831 -20.95 54.85 -18.35
N LYS A 832 -21.89 55.48 -17.64
CA LYS A 832 -21.55 56.31 -16.46
C LYS A 832 -20.78 55.55 -15.37
N ASP A 833 -21.00 54.24 -15.26
CA ASP A 833 -20.49 53.43 -14.14
C ASP A 833 -19.44 52.38 -14.54
N VAL A 834 -19.10 52.23 -15.84
CA VAL A 834 -18.14 51.19 -16.27
C VAL A 834 -16.76 51.36 -15.63
N LEU A 835 -16.32 52.61 -15.44
CA LEU A 835 -15.03 52.92 -14.83
C LEU A 835 -15.03 52.79 -13.29
N ARG A 836 -16.20 52.74 -12.64
CA ARG A 836 -16.30 52.56 -11.18
C ARG A 836 -16.23 51.09 -10.76
N ARG A 837 -16.25 50.15 -11.72
CA ARG A 837 -16.36 48.72 -11.44
C ARG A 837 -14.98 48.05 -11.40
N PRO A 838 -14.62 47.30 -10.34
CA PRO A 838 -13.28 46.74 -10.17
C PRO A 838 -12.87 45.76 -11.28
N TRP A 839 -13.81 44.97 -11.80
CA TRP A 839 -13.51 44.00 -12.87
C TRP A 839 -13.24 44.71 -14.21
N CYS A 840 -13.98 45.76 -14.54
CA CYS A 840 -13.73 46.57 -15.73
C CYS A 840 -12.42 47.36 -15.60
N ALA A 841 -12.14 47.88 -14.40
CA ALA A 841 -10.86 48.50 -14.05
C ALA A 841 -9.67 47.55 -14.29
N LEU A 842 -9.81 46.30 -13.83
CA LEU A 842 -8.85 45.22 -14.02
C LEU A 842 -8.60 44.93 -15.52
N GLU A 843 -9.66 44.82 -16.31
CA GLU A 843 -9.59 44.55 -17.75
C GLU A 843 -8.87 45.66 -18.52
N ILE A 844 -9.26 46.92 -18.28
CA ILE A 844 -8.70 48.10 -18.93
C ILE A 844 -7.21 48.24 -18.58
N ALA A 845 -6.87 48.16 -17.30
CA ALA A 845 -5.48 48.27 -16.86
C ALA A 845 -4.62 47.09 -17.36
N THR A 846 -5.19 45.89 -17.46
CA THR A 846 -4.51 44.73 -18.05
C THR A 846 -4.22 44.94 -19.54
N ALA A 847 -5.21 45.39 -20.32
CA ALA A 847 -5.01 45.67 -21.76
C ALA A 847 -3.95 46.75 -21.98
N PHE A 848 -4.03 47.85 -21.23
CA PHE A 848 -3.05 48.95 -21.29
C PHE A 848 -1.63 48.47 -20.98
N ASN A 849 -1.44 47.73 -19.88
CA ASN A 849 -0.13 47.25 -19.44
C ASN A 849 0.51 46.25 -20.42
N ASN A 850 -0.30 45.49 -21.16
CA ASN A 850 0.18 44.53 -22.16
C ASN A 850 0.19 45.09 -23.59
N LYS A 851 -0.04 46.40 -23.76
CA LYS A 851 -0.08 47.09 -25.07
C LYS A 851 -1.12 46.51 -26.03
N ILE A 852 -2.26 46.06 -25.50
CA ILE A 852 -3.40 45.64 -26.32
C ILE A 852 -4.17 46.89 -26.75
N PRO A 853 -4.47 47.07 -28.05
CA PRO A 853 -5.28 48.17 -28.53
C PRO A 853 -6.64 48.25 -27.84
N ILE A 854 -7.04 49.45 -27.41
CA ILE A 854 -8.34 49.73 -26.78
C ILE A 854 -9.17 50.60 -27.71
N SER A 855 -10.43 50.23 -27.93
CA SER A 855 -11.44 51.05 -28.62
C SER A 855 -12.58 51.38 -27.66
N VAL A 856 -13.10 52.60 -27.75
CA VAL A 856 -14.16 53.09 -26.86
C VAL A 856 -15.42 53.37 -27.66
N VAL A 857 -16.55 52.86 -27.18
CA VAL A 857 -17.85 52.97 -27.84
C VAL A 857 -18.90 53.51 -26.88
N GLN A 858 -19.77 54.38 -27.37
CA GLN A 858 -20.92 54.92 -26.65
C GLN A 858 -22.23 54.37 -27.22
N ILE A 859 -23.22 54.22 -26.33
CA ILE A 859 -24.55 53.72 -26.65
C ILE A 859 -25.56 54.87 -26.48
N ASN A 860 -26.50 54.99 -27.42
CA ASN A 860 -27.68 55.87 -27.39
C ASN A 860 -27.39 57.39 -27.28
N ASP A 861 -26.34 57.89 -27.94
CA ASP A 861 -25.95 59.30 -27.94
C ASP A 861 -25.74 59.92 -26.54
N VAL A 862 -25.59 59.10 -25.50
CA VAL A 862 -25.24 59.55 -24.16
C VAL A 862 -23.76 59.92 -24.16
N ALA A 863 -23.48 61.21 -24.33
CA ALA A 863 -22.15 61.78 -24.17
C ALA A 863 -21.71 61.61 -22.69
N VAL A 864 -20.78 60.68 -22.44
CA VAL A 864 -20.09 60.57 -21.16
C VAL A 864 -18.80 61.36 -21.30
N ASP A 865 -18.83 62.62 -20.90
CA ASP A 865 -17.64 63.46 -20.85
C ASP A 865 -16.76 63.05 -19.68
N VAL A 866 -15.65 62.40 -20.00
CA VAL A 866 -14.66 61.93 -19.04
C VAL A 866 -13.70 63.09 -18.73
N THR A 867 -14.12 63.97 -17.82
CA THR A 867 -13.27 65.07 -17.32
C THR A 867 -12.24 64.54 -16.32
N ILE A 868 -11.17 65.31 -16.08
CA ILE A 868 -10.12 64.96 -15.10
C ILE A 868 -10.71 64.83 -13.68
N SER A 869 -11.66 65.71 -13.33
CA SER A 869 -12.37 65.65 -12.04
C SER A 869 -13.22 64.39 -11.90
N PHE A 870 -13.89 63.96 -12.98
CA PHE A 870 -14.64 62.71 -12.98
C PHE A 870 -13.72 61.50 -12.79
N LEU A 871 -12.56 61.46 -13.45
CA LEU A 871 -11.60 60.37 -13.26
C LEU A 871 -11.08 60.29 -11.82
N GLN A 872 -10.84 61.44 -11.19
CA GLN A 872 -10.39 61.46 -9.80
C GLN A 872 -11.49 60.97 -8.85
N ASP A 873 -12.74 61.38 -9.03
CA ASP A 873 -13.89 60.87 -8.28
C ASP A 873 -14.08 59.35 -8.44
N VAL A 874 -13.89 58.82 -9.65
CA VAL A 874 -13.93 57.38 -9.90
C VAL A 874 -12.82 56.66 -9.12
N LEU A 875 -11.59 57.17 -9.15
CA LEU A 875 -10.47 56.56 -8.42
C LEU A 875 -10.70 56.58 -6.90
N ASP A 876 -11.35 57.63 -6.38
CA ASP A 876 -11.66 57.77 -4.95
C ASP A 876 -12.87 56.92 -4.53
N SER A 877 -13.71 56.47 -5.47
CA SER A 877 -14.90 55.65 -5.19
C SER A 877 -14.62 54.18 -4.88
N PHE A 878 -13.43 53.66 -5.21
CA PHE A 878 -13.08 52.25 -5.01
C PHE A 878 -13.01 51.90 -3.52
N GLN A 879 -13.83 50.93 -3.11
CA GLN A 879 -13.86 50.46 -1.73
C GLN A 879 -12.68 49.54 -1.44
N PRO A 880 -12.35 49.28 -0.15
CA PRO A 880 -11.22 48.41 0.17
C PRO A 880 -11.35 46.98 -0.37
N ALA A 881 -12.57 46.47 -0.56
CA ALA A 881 -12.83 45.20 -1.22
C ALA A 881 -12.47 45.20 -2.71
N ASP A 882 -12.67 46.33 -3.39
CA ASP A 882 -12.33 46.51 -4.81
C ASP A 882 -10.82 46.57 -5.01
N LEU A 883 -10.14 47.31 -4.12
CA LEU A 883 -8.68 47.41 -4.07
C LEU A 883 -8.02 46.06 -3.79
N LYS A 884 -8.68 45.17 -3.02
CA LYS A 884 -8.23 43.78 -2.83
C LYS A 884 -8.17 43.03 -4.17
N ILE A 885 -9.20 43.12 -5.01
CA ILE A 885 -9.22 42.43 -6.31
C ILE A 885 -8.10 42.93 -7.22
N LEU A 886 -7.95 44.25 -7.33
CA LEU A 886 -6.92 44.89 -8.17
C LEU A 886 -5.51 44.57 -7.68
N SER A 887 -5.30 44.60 -6.36
CA SER A 887 -3.99 44.30 -5.76
C SER A 887 -3.60 42.83 -5.88
N MET A 888 -4.56 41.89 -5.89
CA MET A 888 -4.31 40.47 -6.12
C MET A 888 -3.88 40.17 -7.56
N ALA A 889 -4.33 40.97 -8.53
CA ALA A 889 -3.85 40.90 -9.90
C ALA A 889 -2.51 41.62 -10.14
N GLY A 890 -2.05 42.40 -9.16
CA GLY A 890 -0.82 43.19 -9.23
C GLY A 890 -0.97 44.49 -10.02
N ILE A 891 -2.17 45.09 -10.01
CA ILE A 891 -2.44 46.40 -10.62
C ILE A 891 -2.33 47.48 -9.55
N SER A 892 -1.43 48.44 -9.75
CA SER A 892 -1.29 49.61 -8.87
C SER A 892 -2.29 50.70 -9.19
N MET A 893 -2.53 51.59 -8.23
CA MET A 893 -3.34 52.80 -8.46
C MET A 893 -2.74 53.68 -9.56
N ASP A 894 -1.41 53.69 -9.71
CA ASP A 894 -0.73 54.42 -10.78
C ASP A 894 -0.95 53.78 -12.16
N ASP A 895 -0.90 52.44 -12.24
CA ASP A 895 -1.25 51.70 -13.47
C ASP A 895 -2.71 52.00 -13.86
N LEU A 896 -3.61 51.99 -12.88
CA LEU A 896 -5.04 52.26 -13.11
C LEU A 896 -5.26 53.69 -13.60
N ARG A 897 -4.68 54.68 -12.90
CA ARG A 897 -4.73 56.09 -13.28
C ARG A 897 -4.25 56.30 -14.71
N SER A 898 -3.09 55.77 -15.07
CA SER A 898 -2.54 55.89 -16.43
C SER A 898 -3.43 55.22 -17.48
N SER A 899 -3.99 54.05 -17.18
CA SER A 899 -4.90 53.36 -18.09
C SER A 899 -6.20 54.15 -18.34
N TYR A 900 -6.75 54.80 -17.30
CA TYR A 900 -7.97 55.61 -17.42
C TYR A 900 -7.75 56.90 -18.19
N PHE A 901 -6.62 57.59 -17.96
CA PHE A 901 -6.25 58.76 -18.77
C PHE A 901 -6.07 58.38 -20.24
N HIS A 902 -5.49 57.22 -20.53
CA HIS A 902 -5.39 56.72 -21.90
C HIS A 902 -6.77 56.48 -22.50
N VAL A 903 -7.67 55.77 -21.81
CA VAL A 903 -9.05 55.53 -22.28
C VAL A 903 -9.81 56.84 -22.52
N ALA A 904 -9.64 57.84 -21.65
CA ALA A 904 -10.29 59.14 -21.80
C ALA A 904 -9.85 59.89 -23.08
N SER A 905 -8.59 59.70 -23.49
CA SER A 905 -7.99 60.33 -24.68
C SER A 905 -8.42 59.71 -26.02
N LEU A 906 -9.02 58.52 -26.00
CA LEU A 906 -9.39 57.80 -27.22
C LEU A 906 -10.68 58.37 -27.85
N PRO A 907 -10.80 58.32 -29.20
CA PRO A 907 -12.02 58.72 -29.89
C PRO A 907 -13.18 57.78 -29.50
N LYS A 908 -14.33 58.37 -29.20
CA LYS A 908 -15.54 57.65 -28.81
C LYS A 908 -16.43 57.49 -30.03
N THR A 909 -16.72 56.24 -30.41
CA THR A 909 -17.59 55.96 -31.57
C THR A 909 -19.02 55.70 -31.07
N ASN A 910 -20.03 56.31 -31.68
CA ASN A 910 -21.43 56.01 -31.35
C ASN A 910 -21.90 54.76 -32.10
N LEU A 911 -22.45 53.79 -31.36
CA LEU A 911 -23.14 52.62 -31.92
C LEU A 911 -24.65 52.78 -31.71
N PRO A 912 -25.46 53.01 -32.77
CA PRO A 912 -26.91 53.13 -32.69
C PRO A 912 -27.58 51.75 -32.61
N LEU A 913 -27.34 51.03 -31.52
CA LEU A 913 -27.79 49.63 -31.32
C LEU A 913 -29.31 49.47 -31.14
N SER A 914 -30.03 50.58 -30.96
CA SER A 914 -31.48 50.60 -30.81
C SER A 914 -32.26 50.55 -32.12
N THR A 915 -31.59 50.70 -33.27
CA THR A 915 -32.30 50.67 -34.56
C THR A 915 -32.57 49.24 -35.02
N PRO A 916 -33.77 48.92 -35.54
CA PRO A 916 -34.05 47.62 -36.14
C PRO A 916 -33.41 47.44 -37.53
N ASP A 917 -32.68 48.45 -38.03
CA ASP A 917 -31.93 48.35 -39.28
C ASP A 917 -30.66 47.52 -39.08
N VAL A 918 -30.76 46.25 -39.48
CA VAL A 918 -29.67 45.28 -39.45
C VAL A 918 -28.44 45.78 -40.19
N LYS A 919 -28.62 46.45 -41.33
CA LYS A 919 -27.51 46.90 -42.18
C LYS A 919 -26.80 48.09 -41.56
N LEU A 920 -27.54 49.00 -40.93
CA LEU A 920 -26.98 50.12 -40.18
C LEU A 920 -26.18 49.64 -38.96
N ASN A 921 -26.71 48.69 -38.19
CA ASN A 921 -26.02 48.10 -37.04
C ASN A 921 -24.71 47.40 -37.45
N GLU A 922 -24.71 46.64 -38.56
CA GLU A 922 -23.51 46.02 -39.12
C GLU A 922 -22.48 47.08 -39.55
N LEU A 923 -22.90 48.13 -40.25
CA LEU A 923 -22.02 49.22 -40.69
C LEU A 923 -21.41 50.01 -39.52
N CYS A 924 -22.20 50.31 -38.49
CA CYS A 924 -21.71 51.01 -37.31
C CYS A 924 -20.78 50.11 -36.47
N ALA A 925 -21.08 48.80 -36.37
CA ALA A 925 -20.17 47.82 -35.75
C ALA A 925 -18.83 47.71 -36.50
N GLN A 926 -18.84 47.75 -37.83
CA GLN A 926 -17.60 47.83 -38.63
C GLN A 926 -16.79 49.08 -38.30
N ARG A 927 -17.46 50.22 -38.15
CA ARG A 927 -16.81 51.50 -37.84
C ARG A 927 -16.17 51.53 -36.45
N ALA A 928 -16.77 50.84 -35.47
CA ALA A 928 -16.31 50.83 -34.07
C ALA A 928 -14.99 50.07 -33.83
N VAL A 929 -14.66 49.08 -34.67
CA VAL A 929 -13.47 48.22 -34.50
C VAL A 929 -12.34 48.61 -35.49
N GLY A 930 -12.65 49.46 -36.47
CA GLY A 930 -11.68 50.09 -37.38
C GLY A 930 -11.16 49.17 -38.50
N GLU A 931 -10.26 49.69 -39.34
CA GLU A 931 -9.71 48.99 -40.52
C GLU A 931 -8.90 47.72 -40.21
N ALA A 932 -8.38 47.57 -38.99
CA ALA A 932 -7.54 46.43 -38.61
C ALA A 932 -8.26 45.07 -38.70
N PHE A 933 -9.59 45.06 -38.57
CA PHE A 933 -10.42 43.86 -38.64
C PHE A 933 -11.02 43.57 -40.03
N PHE A 934 -10.82 44.47 -41.02
CA PHE A 934 -11.33 44.32 -42.39
C PHE A 934 -10.77 43.10 -43.15
N ARG A 935 -9.59 42.60 -42.78
CA ARG A 935 -8.95 41.45 -43.47
C ARG A 935 -9.57 40.09 -43.10
N HIS A 936 -10.50 40.04 -42.14
CA HIS A 936 -11.11 38.80 -41.63
C HIS A 936 -12.63 38.73 -41.81
N THR A 937 -13.25 39.79 -42.31
CA THR A 937 -14.65 39.80 -42.74
C THR A 937 -14.81 39.01 -44.04
N LYS A 938 -15.59 37.93 -44.00
CA LYS A 938 -16.06 37.25 -45.21
C LYS A 938 -17.26 38.02 -45.79
N SER A 939 -17.48 37.87 -47.10
CA SER A 939 -18.78 38.09 -47.73
C SER A 939 -19.89 37.44 -46.88
N GLN A 940 -20.97 38.18 -46.61
CA GLN A 940 -22.10 37.78 -45.76
C GLN A 940 -22.43 36.29 -45.96
N GLN A 941 -22.42 35.50 -44.88
CA GLN A 941 -23.04 34.18 -44.90
C GLN A 941 -24.56 34.39 -45.06
N VAL A 942 -25.02 34.38 -46.29
CA VAL A 942 -26.46 34.30 -46.58
C VAL A 942 -26.89 32.89 -46.19
N VAL A 943 -27.42 32.74 -44.97
CA VAL A 943 -28.13 31.51 -44.58
C VAL A 943 -29.31 31.38 -45.55
N ALA A 944 -29.32 30.30 -46.34
CA ALA A 944 -30.40 30.04 -47.29
C ALA A 944 -31.70 29.89 -46.51
N LYS A 945 -32.69 30.73 -46.84
CA LYS A 945 -34.01 30.72 -46.19
C LYS A 945 -34.73 29.41 -46.55
N GLU A 946 -35.24 28.69 -45.56
CA GLU A 946 -36.05 27.51 -45.84
C GLU A 946 -37.45 27.94 -46.31
N PRO A 947 -37.93 27.43 -47.47
CA PRO A 947 -39.27 27.74 -47.93
C PRO A 947 -40.31 27.21 -46.93
N GLY A 948 -41.06 28.12 -46.30
CA GLY A 948 -42.14 27.80 -45.35
C GLY A 948 -41.92 28.24 -43.91
N LYS A 949 -40.67 28.52 -43.50
CA LYS A 949 -40.36 29.05 -42.15
C LYS A 949 -40.38 30.58 -42.14
N LEU A 950 -41.55 31.17 -41.89
CA LEU A 950 -41.73 32.63 -41.84
C LEU A 950 -42.17 33.08 -40.44
N VAL A 951 -41.43 34.02 -39.84
CA VAL A 951 -41.73 34.60 -38.51
C VAL A 951 -41.79 36.12 -38.56
N TYR A 952 -42.83 36.68 -37.95
CA TYR A 952 -42.95 38.11 -37.68
C TYR A 952 -42.62 38.38 -36.21
N ILE A 953 -41.77 39.38 -35.93
CA ILE A 953 -41.46 39.82 -34.57
C ILE A 953 -42.15 41.14 -34.27
N VAL A 954 -43.01 41.12 -33.25
CA VAL A 954 -43.70 42.29 -32.70
C VAL A 954 -43.07 42.63 -31.35
N TYR A 955 -42.79 43.91 -31.13
CA TYR A 955 -42.14 44.42 -29.92
C TYR A 955 -42.57 45.87 -29.71
N ASP A 956 -42.09 46.52 -28.66
CA ASP A 956 -42.33 47.95 -28.42
C ASP A 956 -41.31 48.79 -29.21
N SER A 957 -41.77 49.54 -30.22
CA SER A 957 -40.89 50.34 -31.08
C SER A 957 -40.34 51.60 -30.40
N GLN A 958 -40.89 51.98 -29.26
CA GLN A 958 -40.46 53.16 -28.50
C GLN A 958 -39.41 52.82 -27.43
N ASP A 959 -39.18 51.53 -27.16
CA ASP A 959 -38.19 51.06 -26.19
C ASP A 959 -36.95 50.47 -26.89
N ASP A 960 -35.83 51.18 -26.79
CA ASP A 960 -34.52 50.78 -27.29
C ASP A 960 -34.10 49.37 -26.82
N LEU A 961 -34.45 48.99 -25.58
CA LEU A 961 -34.15 47.67 -25.05
C LEU A 961 -34.94 46.62 -25.82
N GLN A 962 -36.24 46.83 -26.05
CA GLN A 962 -37.08 45.89 -26.80
C GLN A 962 -36.59 45.70 -28.23
N ALA A 963 -36.12 46.77 -28.88
CA ALA A 963 -35.48 46.70 -30.19
C ALA A 963 -34.22 45.80 -30.17
N SER A 964 -33.35 45.92 -29.15
CA SER A 964 -32.19 45.05 -28.97
C SER A 964 -32.57 43.58 -28.77
N TYR A 965 -33.63 43.29 -28.00
CA TYR A 965 -34.14 41.92 -27.83
C TYR A 965 -34.67 41.34 -29.15
N ALA A 966 -35.49 42.11 -29.87
CA ALA A 966 -36.02 41.72 -31.16
C ALA A 966 -34.91 41.42 -32.17
N TYR A 967 -33.84 42.23 -32.17
CA TYR A 967 -32.68 42.03 -33.02
C TYR A 967 -31.93 40.72 -32.72
N MET A 968 -31.67 40.42 -31.45
CA MET A 968 -30.99 39.17 -31.07
C MET A 968 -31.83 37.94 -31.43
N LEU A 969 -33.14 38.00 -31.20
CA LEU A 969 -34.06 36.95 -31.59
C LEU A 969 -34.08 36.75 -33.11
N HIS A 970 -34.13 37.83 -33.89
CA HIS A 970 -33.99 37.80 -35.35
C HIS A 970 -32.71 37.09 -35.78
N HIS A 971 -31.56 37.38 -35.14
CA HIS A 971 -30.30 36.72 -35.47
C HIS A 971 -30.31 35.22 -35.13
N PHE A 972 -30.84 34.83 -33.97
CA PHE A 972 -30.91 33.42 -33.58
C PHE A 972 -31.86 32.61 -34.49
N LEU A 973 -33.03 33.16 -34.83
CA LEU A 973 -33.97 32.54 -35.76
C LEU A 973 -33.40 32.43 -37.18
N ARG A 974 -32.73 33.48 -37.68
CA ARG A 974 -32.09 33.46 -39.01
C ARG A 974 -30.98 32.41 -39.11
N LYS A 975 -30.25 32.13 -38.02
CA LYS A 975 -29.27 31.03 -37.95
C LYS A 975 -29.91 29.65 -38.13
N GLN A 976 -31.19 29.52 -37.82
CA GLN A 976 -32.00 28.30 -37.99
C GLN A 976 -32.83 28.31 -39.29
N SER A 977 -32.41 29.14 -40.26
CA SER A 977 -33.00 29.27 -41.60
C SER A 977 -34.43 29.85 -41.65
N TRP A 978 -34.88 30.53 -40.59
CA TRP A 978 -36.16 31.26 -40.60
C TRP A 978 -36.06 32.57 -41.38
N ASP A 979 -37.09 32.88 -42.16
CA ASP A 979 -37.31 34.21 -42.73
C ASP A 979 -37.99 35.10 -41.70
N VAL A 980 -37.29 36.13 -41.23
CA VAL A 980 -37.74 36.96 -40.09
C VAL A 980 -37.99 38.39 -40.55
N HIS A 981 -39.15 38.93 -40.19
CA HIS A 981 -39.56 40.31 -40.49
C HIS A 981 -39.99 41.05 -39.23
N PHE A 982 -39.65 42.34 -39.12
CA PHE A 982 -40.06 43.20 -38.01
C PHE A 982 -41.37 43.93 -38.33
N MET A 983 -42.11 44.40 -37.32
CA MET A 983 -43.34 45.19 -37.52
C MET A 983 -43.18 46.42 -38.44
N GLY A 984 -42.02 47.08 -38.43
CA GLY A 984 -41.77 48.27 -39.27
C GLY A 984 -41.82 47.99 -40.78
N SER A 985 -41.44 46.78 -41.23
CA SER A 985 -41.56 46.41 -42.65
C SER A 985 -43.00 46.12 -43.06
N ILE A 986 -43.87 45.70 -42.13
CA ILE A 986 -45.30 45.49 -42.35
C ILE A 986 -45.98 46.84 -42.64
N VAL A 987 -45.64 47.87 -41.85
CA VAL A 987 -46.18 49.23 -41.99
C VAL A 987 -45.63 49.94 -43.24
N GLN A 988 -44.31 49.90 -43.48
CA GLN A 988 -43.69 50.63 -44.59
C GLN A 988 -43.93 50.03 -45.98
N ARG A 989 -44.09 48.70 -46.09
CA ARG A 989 -44.22 48.02 -47.40
C ARG A 989 -45.63 47.56 -47.74
N GLN A 990 -46.60 47.79 -46.85
CA GLN A 990 -47.95 47.19 -46.93
C GLN A 990 -47.89 45.68 -47.24
N GLU A 991 -46.87 44.98 -46.72
CA GLU A 991 -46.72 43.55 -46.93
C GLU A 991 -47.86 42.82 -46.20
N ILE A 992 -48.75 42.18 -46.96
CA ILE A 992 -49.84 41.38 -46.40
C ILE A 992 -49.24 40.20 -45.63
N LEU A 993 -49.55 40.10 -44.35
CA LEU A 993 -49.20 38.97 -43.49
C LEU A 993 -49.57 37.65 -44.20
N LYS A 994 -48.58 36.80 -44.47
CA LYS A 994 -48.78 35.54 -45.17
C LYS A 994 -49.41 34.49 -44.23
N PRO A 995 -50.36 33.67 -44.70
CA PRO A 995 -51.08 32.71 -43.86
C PRO A 995 -50.18 31.61 -43.25
N LYS A 996 -49.08 31.24 -43.93
CA LYS A 996 -48.07 30.29 -43.43
C LYS A 996 -46.96 31.01 -42.69
N SER A 997 -47.28 31.56 -41.52
CA SER A 997 -46.35 32.29 -40.68
C SER A 997 -46.67 32.16 -39.20
N VAL A 998 -45.70 32.51 -38.35
CA VAL A 998 -45.86 32.59 -36.89
C VAL A 998 -45.50 34.00 -36.43
N CYS A 999 -46.25 34.54 -35.47
CA CYS A 999 -45.95 35.84 -34.88
C CYS A 999 -45.35 35.65 -33.47
N VAL A 1000 -44.13 36.15 -33.25
CA VAL A 1000 -43.51 36.20 -31.92
C VAL A 1000 -43.63 37.62 -31.37
N THR A 1001 -44.32 37.76 -30.24
CA THR A 1001 -44.57 39.06 -29.58
C THR A 1001 -43.75 39.18 -28.30
N LEU A 1002 -42.91 40.20 -28.22
CA LEU A 1002 -42.10 40.53 -27.04
C LEU A 1002 -42.91 41.39 -26.07
N MET A 1003 -43.28 40.82 -24.94
CA MET A 1003 -44.08 41.48 -23.91
C MET A 1003 -43.21 42.44 -23.08
N SER A 1004 -43.58 43.73 -23.08
CA SER A 1004 -42.97 44.80 -22.30
C SER A 1004 -44.05 45.63 -21.59
N LYS A 1005 -43.63 46.51 -20.66
CA LYS A 1005 -44.56 47.45 -20.00
C LYS A 1005 -45.16 48.49 -20.96
N GLY A 1006 -44.47 48.79 -22.06
CA GLY A 1006 -44.86 49.79 -23.04
C GLY A 1006 -45.52 49.22 -24.31
N LEU A 1007 -45.46 47.90 -24.53
CA LEU A 1007 -45.97 47.25 -25.76
C LEU A 1007 -47.41 47.64 -26.11
N LEU A 1008 -48.29 47.70 -25.11
CA LEU A 1008 -49.71 48.04 -25.31
C LEU A 1008 -49.96 49.54 -25.51
N LYS A 1009 -48.96 50.38 -25.20
CA LYS A 1009 -48.97 51.82 -25.45
C LYS A 1009 -48.39 52.16 -26.82
N ASP A 1010 -47.72 51.22 -27.48
CA ASP A 1010 -47.23 51.40 -28.84
C ASP A 1010 -48.38 51.15 -29.85
N PRO A 1011 -48.87 52.19 -30.55
CA PRO A 1011 -49.97 52.05 -31.50
C PRO A 1011 -49.61 51.16 -32.70
N ILE A 1012 -48.34 51.05 -33.07
CA ILE A 1012 -47.90 50.21 -34.20
C ILE A 1012 -47.91 48.74 -33.82
N ALA A 1013 -47.32 48.41 -32.66
CA ALA A 1013 -47.28 47.04 -32.15
C ALA A 1013 -48.69 46.47 -31.97
N LEU A 1014 -49.60 47.28 -31.43
CA LEU A 1014 -51.00 46.92 -31.22
C LEU A 1014 -51.78 46.75 -32.53
N GLY A 1015 -51.59 47.65 -33.50
CA GLY A 1015 -52.18 47.52 -34.83
C GLY A 1015 -51.77 46.23 -35.54
N VAL A 1016 -50.49 45.85 -35.44
CA VAL A 1016 -49.99 44.58 -35.99
C VAL A 1016 -50.56 43.37 -35.24
N ALA A 1017 -50.72 43.44 -33.90
CA ALA A 1017 -51.34 42.36 -33.13
C ALA A 1017 -52.79 42.08 -33.56
N ILE A 1018 -53.58 43.13 -33.84
CA ILE A 1018 -54.96 43.01 -34.37
C ILE A 1018 -54.95 42.33 -35.75
N LEU A 1019 -54.04 42.73 -36.64
CA LEU A 1019 -53.91 42.13 -37.97
C LEU A 1019 -53.56 40.63 -37.90
N VAL A 1020 -52.65 40.25 -37.00
CA VAL A 1020 -52.24 38.86 -36.74
C VAL A 1020 -53.44 38.04 -36.27
N GLN A 1021 -54.23 38.58 -35.34
CA GLN A 1021 -55.46 37.93 -34.85
C GLN A 1021 -56.51 37.75 -35.95
N ARG A 1022 -56.80 38.81 -36.73
CA ARG A 1022 -57.76 38.77 -37.86
C ARG A 1022 -57.38 37.73 -38.93
N LYS A 1023 -56.08 37.51 -39.13
CA LYS A 1023 -55.56 36.54 -40.11
C LYS A 1023 -55.42 35.12 -39.55
N GLY A 1024 -55.76 34.89 -38.28
CA GLY A 1024 -55.63 33.58 -37.64
C GLY A 1024 -54.19 33.09 -37.54
N ILE A 1025 -53.22 34.02 -37.52
CA ILE A 1025 -51.80 33.68 -37.41
C ILE A 1025 -51.49 33.35 -35.95
N PRO A 1026 -50.82 32.22 -35.67
CA PRO A 1026 -50.50 31.81 -34.32
C PRO A 1026 -49.53 32.78 -33.66
N LEU A 1027 -49.88 33.14 -32.43
CA LEU A 1027 -49.13 34.06 -31.60
C LEU A 1027 -48.28 33.30 -30.57
N ILE A 1028 -47.02 33.69 -30.42
CA ILE A 1028 -46.09 33.21 -29.39
C ILE A 1028 -45.64 34.41 -28.58
N THR A 1029 -45.97 34.42 -27.29
CA THR A 1029 -45.65 35.52 -26.39
C THR A 1029 -44.38 35.20 -25.61
N VAL A 1030 -43.47 36.16 -25.58
CA VAL A 1030 -42.17 36.05 -24.92
C VAL A 1030 -41.99 37.26 -24.01
N VAL A 1031 -41.79 37.04 -22.72
CA VAL A 1031 -41.49 38.10 -21.76
C VAL A 1031 -40.02 38.48 -21.91
N SER A 1032 -39.77 39.69 -22.38
CA SER A 1032 -38.42 40.23 -22.62
C SER A 1032 -37.88 41.06 -21.45
N HIS A 1033 -38.73 41.53 -20.54
CA HIS A 1033 -38.30 42.39 -19.43
C HIS A 1033 -38.79 41.86 -18.07
N GLU A 1034 -37.91 41.87 -17.05
CA GLU A 1034 -38.22 41.35 -15.69
C GLU A 1034 -39.30 42.15 -14.96
N GLY A 1035 -39.52 43.41 -15.35
CA GLY A 1035 -40.56 44.30 -14.79
C GLY A 1035 -41.93 44.20 -15.46
N TYR A 1036 -42.21 43.16 -16.24
CA TYR A 1036 -43.53 42.96 -16.84
C TYR A 1036 -44.51 42.37 -15.81
N THR A 1037 -45.62 43.07 -15.56
CA THR A 1037 -46.74 42.62 -14.73
C THR A 1037 -47.98 42.41 -15.61
N SER A 1038 -48.86 41.47 -15.24
CA SER A 1038 -50.16 41.31 -15.91
C SER A 1038 -50.95 42.62 -15.89
N LEU A 1039 -51.69 42.90 -16.96
CA LEU A 1039 -52.62 44.05 -17.04
C LEU A 1039 -53.51 44.14 -15.80
N ASP A 1040 -53.58 45.33 -15.19
CA ASP A 1040 -54.51 45.61 -14.11
C ASP A 1040 -55.96 45.64 -14.64
N ARG A 1041 -56.92 45.21 -13.81
CA ARG A 1041 -58.35 45.19 -14.17
C ARG A 1041 -58.87 46.56 -14.60
N HIS A 1042 -58.32 47.63 -14.02
CA HIS A 1042 -58.64 49.02 -14.37
C HIS A 1042 -58.18 49.41 -15.78
N ASP A 1043 -57.02 48.90 -16.22
CA ASP A 1043 -56.50 49.15 -17.57
C ASP A 1043 -57.33 48.37 -18.61
N LEU A 1044 -57.74 47.15 -18.29
CA LEU A 1044 -58.65 46.33 -19.11
C LEU A 1044 -60.02 47.02 -19.32
N GLU A 1045 -60.60 47.59 -18.26
CA GLU A 1045 -61.86 48.33 -18.32
C GLU A 1045 -61.74 49.62 -19.17
N LYS A 1046 -60.62 50.35 -19.07
CA LYS A 1046 -60.34 51.51 -19.93
C LYS A 1046 -60.16 51.14 -21.40
N MET A 1047 -59.56 49.99 -21.67
CA MET A 1047 -59.39 49.46 -23.04
C MET A 1047 -60.74 49.09 -23.65
N GLU A 1048 -61.59 48.38 -22.91
CA GLU A 1048 -62.95 48.01 -23.37
C GLU A 1048 -63.83 49.24 -23.61
N ALA A 1049 -63.69 50.28 -22.78
CA ALA A 1049 -64.38 51.56 -22.92
C ALA A 1049 -63.79 52.49 -24.00
N GLY A 1050 -62.67 52.13 -24.65
CA GLY A 1050 -62.01 52.94 -25.68
C GLY A 1050 -61.34 54.23 -25.17
N THR A 1051 -61.06 54.33 -23.86
CA THR A 1051 -60.48 55.53 -23.21
C THR A 1051 -59.01 55.37 -22.81
N PHE A 1052 -58.41 54.20 -23.06
CA PHE A 1052 -57.03 53.89 -22.69
C PHE A 1052 -55.98 54.64 -23.53
N TRP A 1053 -56.29 54.95 -24.80
CA TRP A 1053 -55.38 55.62 -25.74
C TRP A 1053 -55.85 57.03 -26.09
N SER A 1054 -54.91 57.91 -26.46
CA SER A 1054 -55.24 59.20 -27.06
C SER A 1054 -55.83 59.04 -28.46
N GLN A 1055 -56.58 60.04 -28.94
CA GLN A 1055 -57.18 60.03 -30.28
C GLN A 1055 -56.13 59.88 -31.40
N ASP A 1056 -54.94 60.47 -31.21
CA ASP A 1056 -53.83 60.36 -32.16
C ASP A 1056 -53.21 58.96 -32.19
N GLU A 1057 -53.12 58.28 -31.03
CA GLU A 1057 -52.65 56.89 -30.96
C GLU A 1057 -53.67 55.94 -31.59
N LEU A 1058 -54.96 56.16 -31.35
CA LEU A 1058 -56.03 55.37 -31.95
C LEU A 1058 -56.06 55.51 -33.48
N HIS A 1059 -55.84 56.72 -34.00
CA HIS A 1059 -55.72 56.97 -35.45
C HIS A 1059 -54.53 56.18 -36.04
N LYS A 1060 -53.37 56.17 -35.37
CA LYS A 1060 -52.21 55.39 -35.80
C LYS A 1060 -52.46 53.88 -35.79
N VAL A 1061 -53.21 53.37 -34.81
CA VAL A 1061 -53.64 51.95 -34.82
C VAL A 1061 -54.55 51.66 -36.03
N GLN A 1062 -55.49 52.57 -36.31
CA GLN A 1062 -56.42 52.44 -37.43
C GLN A 1062 -55.74 52.50 -38.80
N GLU A 1063 -54.67 53.28 -38.93
CA GLU A 1063 -53.80 53.30 -40.13
C GLU A 1063 -53.18 51.94 -40.42
N VAL A 1064 -52.80 51.20 -39.37
CA VAL A 1064 -52.17 49.87 -39.51
C VAL A 1064 -53.23 48.78 -39.71
N ALA A 1065 -54.29 48.74 -38.89
CA ALA A 1065 -55.23 47.62 -38.85
C ALA A 1065 -56.49 47.77 -39.73
N GLN A 1066 -56.70 48.93 -40.37
CA GLN A 1066 -57.85 49.28 -41.21
C GLN A 1066 -59.21 49.01 -40.52
N ALA A 1067 -59.65 50.00 -39.73
CA ALA A 1067 -60.89 50.04 -38.93
C ALA A 1067 -60.93 49.01 -37.78
N SER A 1068 -60.74 49.49 -36.55
CA SER A 1068 -60.84 48.72 -35.29
C SER A 1068 -61.76 49.43 -34.29
N ASP A 1069 -62.64 48.68 -33.61
CA ASP A 1069 -63.45 49.18 -32.49
C ASP A 1069 -62.74 48.92 -31.14
N GLY A 1070 -63.19 49.57 -30.05
CA GLY A 1070 -62.62 49.38 -28.71
C GLY A 1070 -62.70 47.93 -28.20
N LYS A 1071 -63.63 47.13 -28.74
CA LYS A 1071 -63.86 45.74 -28.33
C LYS A 1071 -62.89 44.77 -29.02
N GLU A 1072 -62.53 45.01 -30.27
CA GLU A 1072 -61.48 44.31 -31.00
C GLU A 1072 -60.10 44.61 -30.39
N LEU A 1073 -59.85 45.85 -29.97
CA LEU A 1073 -58.65 46.25 -29.23
C LEU A 1073 -58.52 45.47 -27.91
N PHE A 1074 -59.61 45.35 -27.16
CA PHE A 1074 -59.69 44.55 -25.94
C PHE A 1074 -59.45 43.05 -26.20
N LEU A 1075 -60.09 42.49 -27.24
CA LEU A 1075 -59.93 41.09 -27.65
C LEU A 1075 -58.50 40.76 -28.13
N ALA A 1076 -57.85 41.67 -28.84
CA ALA A 1076 -56.45 41.51 -29.26
C ALA A 1076 -55.51 41.57 -28.06
N SER A 1077 -55.71 42.54 -27.17
CA SER A 1077 -54.89 42.70 -25.96
C SER A 1077 -55.02 41.51 -25.02
N THR A 1078 -56.22 40.97 -24.82
CA THR A 1078 -56.44 39.76 -24.01
C THR A 1078 -55.86 38.50 -24.67
N SER A 1079 -55.92 38.39 -26.01
CA SER A 1079 -55.30 37.28 -26.75
C SER A 1079 -53.77 37.27 -26.65
N LEU A 1080 -53.12 38.44 -26.58
CA LEU A 1080 -51.69 38.56 -26.28
C LEU A 1080 -51.32 38.04 -24.88
N HIS A 1081 -52.27 37.99 -23.94
CA HIS A 1081 -52.04 37.53 -22.56
C HIS A 1081 -52.48 36.08 -22.32
N ALA A 1082 -53.36 35.54 -23.16
CA ALA A 1082 -53.89 34.18 -23.05
C ALA A 1082 -52.90 33.08 -23.46
N VAL A 1083 -51.83 33.43 -24.18
CA VAL A 1083 -50.80 32.50 -24.63
C VAL A 1083 -49.66 32.46 -23.60
N LEU A 1084 -49.32 31.26 -23.10
CA LEU A 1084 -48.24 31.03 -22.10
C LEU A 1084 -46.96 31.81 -22.45
N ALA A 1085 -46.67 32.85 -21.65
CA ALA A 1085 -45.56 33.78 -21.82
C ALA A 1085 -44.29 33.21 -21.18
N TRP A 1086 -43.26 32.96 -22.00
CA TRP A 1086 -41.97 32.47 -21.53
C TRP A 1086 -40.97 33.60 -21.39
N GLN A 1087 -40.15 33.55 -20.35
CA GLN A 1087 -39.10 34.54 -20.16
C GLN A 1087 -37.91 34.24 -21.07
N PHE A 1088 -37.46 35.25 -21.80
CA PHE A 1088 -36.20 35.22 -22.55
C PHE A 1088 -35.35 36.37 -22.07
N SER A 1089 -34.20 36.07 -21.46
CA SER A 1089 -33.25 37.11 -21.02
C SER A 1089 -31.90 36.91 -21.71
N PRO A 1090 -31.57 37.72 -22.73
CA PRO A 1090 -30.26 37.76 -23.35
C PRO A 1090 -29.16 38.24 -22.41
N GLN A 1091 -29.44 38.58 -21.15
CA GLN A 1091 -28.42 38.88 -20.15
C GLN A 1091 -27.92 37.62 -19.41
N ASN A 1092 -28.63 36.50 -19.52
CA ASN A 1092 -28.30 35.23 -18.87
C ASN A 1092 -26.99 34.62 -19.42
N ASN A 1093 -26.42 33.59 -18.81
CA ASN A 1093 -25.23 32.95 -19.40
C ASN A 1093 -25.56 32.29 -20.76
N ARG A 1094 -24.54 31.99 -21.57
CA ARG A 1094 -24.71 31.43 -22.93
C ARG A 1094 -25.51 30.12 -22.98
N GLN A 1095 -25.36 29.26 -21.97
CA GLN A 1095 -26.06 27.97 -21.93
C GLN A 1095 -27.56 28.18 -21.71
N LEU A 1096 -27.91 29.03 -20.76
CA LEU A 1096 -29.29 29.34 -20.41
C LEU A 1096 -30.01 30.05 -21.57
N VAL A 1097 -29.35 31.02 -22.23
CA VAL A 1097 -29.92 31.68 -23.44
C VAL A 1097 -30.17 30.69 -24.58
N LYS A 1098 -29.27 29.72 -24.79
CA LYS A 1098 -29.48 28.67 -25.81
C LYS A 1098 -30.69 27.79 -25.46
N GLN A 1099 -30.85 27.42 -24.19
CA GLN A 1099 -31.98 26.62 -23.74
C GLN A 1099 -33.31 27.38 -23.91
N GLU A 1100 -33.38 28.62 -23.44
CA GLU A 1100 -34.55 29.49 -23.59
C GLU A 1100 -34.93 29.69 -25.07
N PHE A 1101 -33.93 29.95 -25.93
CA PHE A 1101 -34.15 30.11 -27.37
C PHE A 1101 -34.68 28.83 -28.03
N GLN A 1102 -34.14 27.66 -27.71
CA GLN A 1102 -34.60 26.38 -28.27
C GLN A 1102 -36.06 26.09 -27.93
N ILE A 1103 -36.55 26.56 -26.79
CA ILE A 1103 -37.97 26.42 -26.40
C ILE A 1103 -38.86 27.25 -27.32
N ILE A 1104 -38.47 28.51 -27.57
CA ILE A 1104 -39.19 29.42 -28.49
C ILE A 1104 -39.23 28.84 -29.90
N GLU A 1105 -38.08 28.39 -30.40
CA GLU A 1105 -37.95 27.78 -31.73
C GLU A 1105 -38.83 26.52 -31.88
N LYS A 1106 -38.76 25.59 -30.92
CA LYS A 1106 -39.57 24.36 -30.95
C LYS A 1106 -41.08 24.65 -30.98
N ARG A 1107 -41.54 25.68 -30.27
CA ARG A 1107 -42.96 26.08 -30.29
C ARG A 1107 -43.35 26.72 -31.61
N ALA A 1108 -42.53 27.61 -32.16
CA ALA A 1108 -42.75 28.18 -33.49
C ALA A 1108 -42.87 27.09 -34.55
N GLN A 1109 -41.99 26.09 -34.50
CA GLN A 1109 -42.03 24.98 -35.43
C GLN A 1109 -43.26 24.08 -35.25
N LYS A 1110 -43.61 23.73 -34.00
CA LYS A 1110 -44.81 22.94 -33.69
C LYS A 1110 -46.09 23.60 -34.23
N GLU A 1111 -46.19 24.90 -34.09
CA GLU A 1111 -47.37 25.65 -34.46
C GLU A 1111 -47.52 25.84 -35.97
N LEU A 1112 -46.40 26.01 -36.68
CA LEU A 1112 -46.36 25.96 -38.14
C LEU A 1112 -46.76 24.57 -38.68
N THR A 1113 -46.29 23.49 -38.05
CA THR A 1113 -46.69 22.12 -38.41
C THR A 1113 -48.18 21.87 -38.14
N ARG A 1114 -48.73 22.42 -37.06
CA ARG A 1114 -50.16 22.33 -36.75
C ARG A 1114 -51.01 22.96 -37.86
N GLN A 1115 -50.62 24.13 -38.35
CA GLN A 1115 -51.32 24.78 -39.47
C GLN A 1115 -51.27 23.94 -40.76
N THR A 1116 -50.13 23.33 -41.08
CA THR A 1116 -50.02 22.46 -42.26
C THR A 1116 -50.88 21.20 -42.15
N MET A 1117 -51.01 20.61 -40.96
CA MET A 1117 -51.88 19.44 -40.75
C MET A 1117 -53.38 19.79 -40.83
N ILE A 1118 -53.78 20.97 -40.35
CA ILE A 1118 -55.17 21.43 -40.44
C ILE A 1118 -55.58 21.65 -41.90
N GLU A 1119 -54.71 22.21 -42.74
CA GLU A 1119 -54.97 22.36 -44.19
C GLU A 1119 -55.05 21.01 -44.93
N GLU A 1120 -54.25 20.01 -44.56
CA GLU A 1120 -54.32 18.65 -45.12
C GLU A 1120 -55.58 17.89 -44.66
N SER A 1121 -56.01 18.11 -43.41
CA SER A 1121 -57.27 17.63 -42.87
C SER A 1121 -58.48 18.26 -43.57
N ASP A 1122 -58.46 19.57 -43.87
CA ASP A 1122 -59.53 20.23 -44.63
C ASP A 1122 -59.51 19.86 -46.12
N ARG A 1123 -58.34 19.63 -46.73
CA ARG A 1123 -58.27 19.11 -48.12
C ARG A 1123 -58.78 17.68 -48.23
N SER A 1124 -58.51 16.83 -47.25
CA SER A 1124 -59.03 15.47 -47.20
C SER A 1124 -60.52 15.42 -46.87
N SER A 1125 -61.04 16.29 -46.00
CA SER A 1125 -62.49 16.40 -45.74
C SER A 1125 -63.28 16.88 -46.98
N THR A 1126 -62.67 17.75 -47.81
CA THR A 1126 -63.26 18.22 -49.07
C THR A 1126 -63.18 17.16 -50.20
N PHE A 1127 -62.21 16.26 -50.17
CA PHE A 1127 -62.07 15.13 -51.11
C PHE A 1127 -63.04 13.98 -50.76
N VAL A 1128 -63.23 13.67 -49.47
CA VAL A 1128 -64.18 12.64 -49.00
C VAL A 1128 -65.64 13.06 -49.20
N ARG A 1129 -65.97 14.36 -49.09
CA ARG A 1129 -67.32 14.88 -49.43
C ARG A 1129 -67.69 14.80 -50.92
N ARG A 1130 -66.72 14.53 -51.81
CA ARG A 1130 -66.94 14.39 -53.27
C ARG A 1130 -67.11 12.94 -53.74
N MET A 1131 -66.82 11.93 -52.90
CA MET A 1131 -66.95 10.50 -53.27
C MET A 1131 -68.17 9.77 -52.68
N THR A 1132 -68.90 10.34 -51.72
CA THR A 1132 -70.14 9.73 -51.18
C THR A 1132 -71.38 10.34 -51.82
N LYS A 1133 -71.61 10.04 -53.10
CA LYS A 1133 -72.89 10.20 -53.79
C LYS A 1133 -72.99 9.16 -54.91
N HIS A 1134 -73.02 7.87 -54.56
CA HIS A 1134 -73.80 6.84 -55.26
C HIS A 1134 -73.65 5.47 -54.59
N SER A 1135 -74.76 4.73 -54.60
CA SER A 1135 -74.89 3.29 -54.37
C SER A 1135 -75.06 2.78 -52.92
N THR A 1136 -76.33 2.74 -52.51
CA THR A 1136 -76.99 1.64 -51.79
C THR A 1136 -76.48 0.26 -52.25
N THR A 1137 -76.43 -0.84 -51.47
CA THR A 1137 -77.56 -1.56 -50.85
C THR A 1137 -77.00 -2.76 -50.03
N THR A 1138 -77.53 -2.99 -48.80
CA THR A 1138 -77.81 -4.27 -48.05
C THR A 1138 -76.78 -5.42 -48.01
N CYS A 1139 -76.54 -6.20 -46.93
CA CYS A 1139 -77.22 -6.44 -45.64
C CYS A 1139 -76.31 -7.26 -44.69
N THR A 1140 -76.54 -7.05 -43.38
CA THR A 1140 -76.44 -7.99 -42.22
C THR A 1140 -75.10 -8.65 -41.84
N THR A 1141 -74.52 -8.26 -40.70
CA THR A 1141 -74.68 -8.95 -39.39
C THR A 1141 -73.98 -8.21 -38.24
N THR A 1142 -74.65 -8.21 -37.07
CA THR A 1142 -74.20 -7.88 -35.69
C THR A 1142 -73.72 -6.47 -35.36
N SER A 1143 -74.63 -5.67 -34.78
CA SER A 1143 -74.41 -4.38 -34.13
C SER A 1143 -74.27 -4.52 -32.61
N SER A 1144 -73.10 -4.15 -32.07
CA SER A 1144 -72.95 -3.64 -30.69
C SER A 1144 -72.23 -2.30 -30.76
N GLU A 1145 -73.00 -1.28 -31.10
CA GLU A 1145 -72.72 0.16 -30.96
C GLU A 1145 -73.48 0.62 -29.68
N LEU A 1146 -73.09 1.62 -28.89
CA LEU A 1146 -72.07 2.65 -28.96
C LEU A 1146 -72.10 3.31 -27.58
N GLY A 1147 -70.97 3.34 -26.86
CA GLY A 1147 -70.88 3.90 -25.52
C GLY A 1147 -69.48 4.42 -25.22
N THR A 1148 -69.22 5.65 -25.70
CA THR A 1148 -68.32 6.65 -25.09
C THR A 1148 -66.94 6.19 -24.60
N ALA A 1149 -65.90 6.41 -25.42
CA ALA A 1149 -64.50 6.44 -24.99
C ALA A 1149 -63.88 7.83 -25.26
N ILE A 1150 -64.17 8.79 -24.38
CA ILE A 1150 -63.31 9.93 -24.09
C ILE A 1150 -62.52 9.55 -22.85
N ALA A 1151 -61.23 9.26 -22.99
CA ALA A 1151 -60.17 9.45 -22.00
C ALA A 1151 -58.99 8.55 -22.37
N ASN A 1152 -57.89 9.15 -22.82
CA ASN A 1152 -56.52 8.80 -22.44
C ASN A 1152 -55.53 9.51 -23.38
N PHE A 1153 -55.23 10.77 -23.08
CA PHE A 1153 -53.93 11.33 -23.39
C PHE A 1153 -53.50 12.30 -22.27
N GLN A 1154 -52.44 11.87 -21.57
CA GLN A 1154 -51.45 12.65 -20.84
C GLN A 1154 -51.77 13.23 -19.46
N ARG A 1155 -51.19 12.54 -18.46
CA ARG A 1155 -50.56 13.14 -17.28
C ARG A 1155 -49.04 12.95 -17.46
N ILE A 1156 -48.26 14.03 -17.45
CA ILE A 1156 -47.10 14.38 -16.58
C ILE A 1156 -46.41 15.52 -17.38
N ASP A 1157 -46.29 16.76 -16.91
CA ASP A 1157 -45.54 17.21 -15.74
C ASP A 1157 -46.13 18.51 -15.18
N ARG A 1158 -46.14 18.66 -13.84
CA ARG A 1158 -46.36 19.95 -13.19
C ARG A 1158 -45.29 20.11 -12.11
N ASN A 1159 -44.35 21.01 -12.38
CA ASN A 1159 -43.34 21.48 -11.44
C ASN A 1159 -43.97 22.37 -10.36
N LEU A 1160 -43.40 22.26 -9.16
CA LEU A 1160 -42.98 23.34 -8.27
C LEU A 1160 -43.38 24.78 -8.66
N ALA A 1161 -44.26 25.35 -7.86
CA ALA A 1161 -44.13 26.68 -7.23
C ALA A 1161 -44.89 26.52 -5.89
N GLU A 1162 -44.41 27.02 -4.76
CA GLU A 1162 -44.46 28.43 -4.40
C GLU A 1162 -43.51 28.69 -3.21
N ARG A 1163 -42.98 29.92 -3.13
CA ARG A 1163 -42.36 30.48 -1.92
C ARG A 1163 -43.19 31.67 -1.45
N GLY A 1164 -43.41 31.73 -0.14
CA GLY A 1164 -43.41 32.98 0.64
C GLY A 1164 -44.57 33.08 1.64
N VAL A 1165 -44.45 33.56 2.87
CA VAL A 1165 -43.36 34.08 3.74
C VAL A 1165 -43.96 34.14 5.17
N ASP A 1166 -43.17 33.76 6.20
CA ASP A 1166 -43.19 34.07 7.66
C ASP A 1166 -44.44 33.84 8.55
N PRO A 1167 -44.34 33.80 9.92
CA PRO A 1167 -43.19 33.94 10.84
C PRO A 1167 -43.09 32.84 11.94
N TYR A 1168 -42.04 32.94 12.78
CA TYR A 1168 -41.84 32.40 14.15
C TYR A 1168 -43.01 31.70 14.88
N GLY A 1169 -42.72 30.57 15.51
CA GLY A 1169 -43.53 29.98 16.58
C GLY A 1169 -43.11 28.56 16.93
N ASP A 1170 -42.43 28.42 18.06
CA ASP A 1170 -41.96 27.18 18.68
C ASP A 1170 -43.08 26.22 19.11
N GLU A 1171 -42.62 25.03 19.49
CA GLU A 1171 -43.18 24.07 20.45
C GLU A 1171 -44.07 22.91 19.97
N ALA A 1172 -43.47 21.73 20.17
CA ALA A 1172 -43.99 20.61 20.95
C ALA A 1172 -44.90 19.57 20.25
N ASP A 1173 -44.31 18.37 20.19
CA ASP A 1173 -44.73 17.20 20.96
C ASP A 1173 -45.27 15.99 20.20
N CYS A 1174 -44.72 14.86 20.69
CA CYS A 1174 -45.20 13.49 20.67
C CYS A 1174 -45.15 12.70 19.34
N ASP A 1175 -44.92 11.39 19.32
CA ASP A 1175 -44.21 10.40 20.13
C ASP A 1175 -44.50 9.05 19.43
N LEU A 1176 -43.63 8.05 19.62
CA LEU A 1176 -43.91 6.59 19.50
C LEU A 1176 -44.18 5.99 18.10
N ASP A 1177 -43.80 4.74 17.79
CA ASP A 1177 -42.77 3.80 18.26
C ASP A 1177 -42.88 2.56 17.35
N SER A 1178 -41.77 1.84 17.17
CA SER A 1178 -41.69 0.36 16.95
C SER A 1178 -42.33 -0.26 15.67
N ASP A 1179 -41.84 -1.31 15.02
CA ASP A 1179 -40.78 -2.30 15.27
C ASP A 1179 -40.60 -3.17 14.00
N GLY A 1180 -39.43 -3.82 13.85
CA GLY A 1180 -39.35 -5.16 13.21
C GLY A 1180 -38.72 -5.34 11.82
N THR A 1181 -37.38 -5.25 11.76
CA THR A 1181 -36.40 -6.22 11.18
C THR A 1181 -36.67 -7.04 9.88
N VAL A 1182 -35.73 -7.01 8.92
CA VAL A 1182 -34.76 -8.08 8.53
C VAL A 1182 -34.19 -7.88 7.09
N GLU A 1183 -32.85 -7.79 7.02
CA GLU A 1183 -31.85 -8.18 5.98
C GLU A 1183 -32.16 -8.14 4.45
N ASN A 1184 -31.37 -7.39 3.66
CA ASN A 1184 -30.13 -7.85 2.99
C ASN A 1184 -29.64 -6.90 1.87
N GLU A 1185 -28.32 -6.83 1.72
CA GLU A 1185 -27.53 -5.96 0.85
C GLU A 1185 -27.30 -6.48 -0.59
N PHE A 1186 -27.27 -5.52 -1.52
CA PHE A 1186 -26.37 -5.24 -2.66
C PHE A 1186 -25.66 -6.29 -3.57
N TYR A 1187 -25.73 -5.94 -4.87
CA TYR A 1187 -24.76 -6.02 -5.99
C TYR A 1187 -24.30 -7.37 -6.58
N LEU A 1188 -24.43 -7.51 -7.92
CA LEU A 1188 -23.34 -7.81 -8.89
C LEU A 1188 -23.83 -7.82 -10.37
N ARG A 1189 -23.01 -7.27 -11.28
CA ARG A 1189 -22.93 -7.55 -12.75
C ARG A 1189 -21.96 -8.75 -12.97
N PRO A 1190 -21.63 -9.28 -14.19
CA PRO A 1190 -22.21 -9.20 -15.56
C PRO A 1190 -22.22 -10.60 -16.32
N GLN A 1191 -22.48 -10.57 -17.65
CA GLN A 1191 -21.91 -11.40 -18.76
C GLN A 1191 -22.73 -12.47 -19.55
N TYR A 1192 -22.61 -12.34 -20.89
CA TYR A 1192 -22.73 -13.27 -22.05
C TYR A 1192 -24.03 -14.03 -22.40
N GLY A 1193 -24.36 -14.08 -23.70
CA GLY A 1193 -25.09 -15.21 -24.31
C GLY A 1193 -26.04 -14.91 -25.48
N THR A 1194 -25.73 -15.49 -26.64
CA THR A 1194 -26.28 -15.36 -28.02
C THR A 1194 -27.59 -16.10 -28.38
N SER A 1195 -28.08 -15.80 -29.60
CA SER A 1195 -28.90 -16.61 -30.57
C SER A 1195 -30.44 -16.44 -30.48
N ALA A 1196 -31.26 -16.44 -31.53
CA ALA A 1196 -31.14 -16.45 -33.01
C ALA A 1196 -32.54 -16.12 -33.59
N CYS A 1197 -32.63 -15.56 -34.80
CA CYS A 1197 -33.70 -15.84 -35.77
C CYS A 1197 -33.32 -15.33 -37.18
N SER A 1198 -33.44 -16.21 -38.16
CA SER A 1198 -32.98 -16.12 -39.55
C SER A 1198 -34.09 -15.79 -40.56
N ALA A 1199 -33.75 -15.07 -41.65
CA ALA A 1199 -34.17 -15.27 -43.05
C ALA A 1199 -33.69 -14.04 -43.88
N SER A 1200 -32.54 -14.11 -44.57
CA SER A 1200 -32.32 -14.53 -45.98
C SER A 1200 -32.81 -13.54 -47.04
N GLY A 1201 -31.87 -12.98 -47.82
CA GLY A 1201 -32.11 -12.20 -49.03
C GLY A 1201 -30.88 -11.38 -49.46
N SER A 1202 -30.00 -12.00 -50.24
CA SER A 1202 -28.75 -11.46 -50.82
C SER A 1202 -29.00 -10.34 -51.86
N TRP A 1203 -28.01 -9.47 -52.11
CA TRP A 1203 -27.30 -9.27 -53.40
C TRP A 1203 -26.35 -8.06 -53.30
N GLU A 1204 -25.06 -8.37 -53.24
CA GLU A 1204 -23.90 -7.77 -53.94
C GLU A 1204 -23.67 -6.24 -54.10
N THR A 1205 -22.45 -5.87 -53.69
CA THR A 1205 -21.39 -5.14 -54.43
C THR A 1205 -21.11 -3.63 -54.21
N THR A 1206 -19.93 -3.44 -53.59
CA THR A 1206 -18.80 -2.51 -53.91
C THR A 1206 -18.83 -1.00 -53.62
N ARG A 1207 -17.77 -0.59 -52.88
CA ARG A 1207 -16.92 0.63 -52.94
C ARG A 1207 -17.65 1.97 -52.68
N ILE A 1208 -17.26 2.85 -51.76
CA ILE A 1208 -15.95 3.29 -51.23
C ILE A 1208 -16.09 3.58 -49.73
#